data_AF-A0A1Q7HCZ5-F1
#
_entry.id   AF-A0A1Q7HCZ5-F1
#
_cell.length_a   1.000
_cell.length_b   1.000
_cell.length_c   1.000
_cell.angle_alpha   90.00
_cell.angle_beta   90.00
_cell.angle_gamma   90.00
#
_symmetry.space_group_name_H-M   'P 1'
#
loop_
_entity.id
_entity.type
_entity.pdbx_description
1 polymer ?
#
loop_
_entity_poly.entity_id
_entity_poly.type
_entity_poly.pdbx_seq_one_letter_code
_entity_poly.pdbx_strand_id
1 'polypeptide(L)'
;MTNGWVDVRNADVVLIMGGNPAENHPCGFKWAVEAKRHRNAKLVVVDPRFTRTASVADVYAPIRPGTDIAFLNGIIRYALETGRYHEEYVRIHTAGPYIVGEKFAFDDGLFSGFDPEKGAYDKSAWAYEPDPKTNGYQVDRTMKHPRCTLQLLKKHVERYTPEMVERICGTPKEQFLKVAEVVTSTGNAERVGTIMYALGWTQHSVGVQMIRAAATLQLLLGNVGRPGGGVNAMRGHSNIQGATDIAGVFDNLPGYLATPESESVDLKEYLATVTPTTLNHQAWASMNYWSNYPKFMVSLLKSLYGDAATKENDWGYQWLPKIDGNYSWLYIYDDMYRGNSVRAGGTEPGPEGLLTFGFNPVGVGPNTSKIINALSKLKFLVVGDNYQIETATFWKAPKEYGGPDSSQIQTEVFQLPCSGFAETDGSFTNSARWLQWKWKALDPPGQAKTDQEVLARIFLAVRDLYRKEGGALPEAVLNVTWNYSTPASPDLGEVLKEINGKAVTDLKDKDGNLIRRAGQQLDGFGQLQDDGSTSCGCWIHSGVYTEAGNNAARRGTEDPTGLGMYPNWAFSWPANRRVLYNRASADAQGKPWDPTRPGIAWNGKLWVGDVPDIAPNSPPGQYGAFIQLPEGVGRLYAPSLNDGPFAEHYEATEAAIANPLHAKVTSSPVTVRFHSNKDVYGTRDQFPVVCTTYRLTEMYHYWTHHTNELNQLQPGFFIEIPEELAREKGIANGSRARVTSARGSIEGVAMVTRRLRQLTIDGQRVWHIGFPLHWGYEGDPNHVGPLANFLTPSAMDPNTWTPEFKTFLVRLEKAGEGVT
;
A
#
# COMPACT_ATOMS: atom_id res chain seq x y z
N MET A 1 5.14 -1.73 -6.62
CA MET A 1 5.91 -1.19 -7.74
C MET A 1 5.39 -1.78 -9.01
N THR A 2 5.14 -0.94 -10.01
CA THR A 2 4.89 -1.39 -11.39
C THR A 2 6.15 -1.98 -12.01
N ASN A 3 7.32 -1.47 -11.63
CA ASN A 3 8.63 -1.90 -12.13
C ASN A 3 9.41 -2.60 -10.99
N GLY A 4 10.73 -2.44 -10.93
CA GLY A 4 11.58 -2.99 -9.88
C GLY A 4 12.77 -2.09 -9.52
N TRP A 5 13.54 -2.47 -8.50
CA TRP A 5 14.62 -1.64 -7.96
C TRP A 5 15.72 -1.32 -9.00
N VAL A 6 16.22 -2.34 -9.70
CA VAL A 6 17.30 -2.16 -10.68
C VAL A 6 16.85 -1.32 -11.87
N ASP A 7 15.58 -1.44 -12.27
CA ASP A 7 15.01 -0.75 -13.42
C ASP A 7 15.03 0.78 -13.27
N VAL A 8 15.06 1.32 -12.04
CA VAL A 8 15.21 2.76 -11.78
C VAL A 8 16.46 3.34 -12.46
N ARG A 9 17.52 2.54 -12.67
CA ARG A 9 18.74 2.96 -13.38
C ARG A 9 18.49 3.41 -14.82
N ASN A 10 17.36 3.00 -15.41
CA ASN A 10 16.98 3.28 -16.79
C ASN A 10 16.20 4.60 -16.94
N ALA A 11 15.89 5.30 -15.84
CA ALA A 11 15.13 6.54 -15.84
C ALA A 11 15.94 7.73 -16.39
N ASP A 12 15.25 8.72 -16.95
CA ASP A 12 15.82 10.03 -17.32
C ASP A 12 15.40 11.12 -16.30
N VAL A 13 14.35 10.88 -15.53
CA VAL A 13 13.92 11.70 -14.38
C VAL A 13 13.43 10.78 -13.27
N VAL A 14 13.88 11.04 -12.05
CA VAL A 14 13.42 10.36 -10.83
C VAL A 14 12.76 11.41 -9.94
N LEU A 15 11.42 11.39 -9.88
CA LEU A 15 10.65 12.20 -8.94
C LEU A 15 10.50 11.43 -7.63
N ILE A 16 11.04 11.99 -6.55
CA ILE A 16 10.94 11.46 -5.20
C ILE A 16 10.04 12.41 -4.42
N MET A 17 8.82 11.97 -4.18
CA MET A 17 7.79 12.75 -3.50
C MET A 17 6.92 11.78 -2.71
N GLY A 18 6.63 12.12 -1.46
CA GLY A 18 5.98 11.18 -0.53
C GLY A 18 6.88 10.02 -0.07
N GLY A 19 8.21 10.17 -0.17
CA GLY A 19 9.18 9.15 0.24
C GLY A 19 10.59 9.70 0.45
N ASN A 20 11.42 8.95 1.18
CA ASN A 20 12.81 9.33 1.50
C ASN A 20 13.75 8.11 1.32
N PRO A 21 13.98 7.68 0.06
CA PRO A 21 14.63 6.40 -0.25
C PRO A 21 16.10 6.32 0.16
N ALA A 22 16.83 7.44 0.24
CA ALA A 22 18.21 7.40 0.75
C ALA A 22 18.28 6.95 2.22
N GLU A 23 17.18 7.11 2.96
CA GLU A 23 17.10 6.68 4.37
C GLU A 23 16.31 5.39 4.55
N ASN A 24 15.17 5.27 3.87
CA ASN A 24 14.24 4.17 4.11
C ASN A 24 14.46 2.97 3.18
N HIS A 25 15.19 3.17 2.08
CA HIS A 25 15.49 2.16 1.06
C HIS A 25 16.91 2.32 0.49
N PRO A 26 17.96 2.49 1.32
CA PRO A 26 19.27 2.95 0.87
C PRO A 26 19.89 2.06 -0.21
N CYS A 27 19.76 0.73 -0.09
CA CYS A 27 20.25 -0.20 -1.10
C CYS A 27 19.47 -0.10 -2.43
N GLY A 28 18.17 0.16 -2.38
CA GLY A 28 17.35 0.39 -3.57
C GLY A 28 17.65 1.75 -4.22
N PHE A 29 17.93 2.77 -3.40
CA PHE A 29 18.24 4.13 -3.84
C PHE A 29 19.53 4.23 -4.67
N LYS A 30 20.45 3.25 -4.50
CA LYS A 30 21.62 3.09 -5.39
C LYS A 30 21.24 3.28 -6.86
N TRP A 31 20.14 2.69 -7.32
CA TRP A 31 19.77 2.71 -8.73
C TRP A 31 19.29 4.08 -9.24
N ALA A 32 18.76 4.95 -8.37
CA ALA A 32 18.50 6.35 -8.71
C ALA A 32 19.82 7.12 -8.90
N VAL A 33 20.84 6.83 -8.09
CA VAL A 33 22.18 7.39 -8.25
C VAL A 33 22.85 6.88 -9.53
N GLU A 34 22.69 5.61 -9.88
CA GLU A 34 23.18 5.03 -11.15
C GLU A 34 22.51 5.72 -12.36
N ALA A 35 21.20 5.96 -12.32
CA ALA A 35 20.50 6.73 -13.36
C ALA A 35 21.11 8.12 -13.52
N LYS A 36 21.37 8.82 -12.41
CA LYS A 36 22.00 10.15 -12.43
C LYS A 36 23.41 10.10 -13.03
N ARG A 37 24.23 9.12 -12.66
CA ARG A 37 25.63 9.00 -13.11
C ARG A 37 25.77 8.58 -14.57
N HIS A 38 24.99 7.61 -15.01
CA HIS A 38 25.20 6.94 -16.30
C HIS A 38 24.19 7.33 -17.38
N ARG A 39 23.03 7.89 -16.98
CA ARG A 39 22.00 8.40 -17.91
C ARG A 39 21.77 9.91 -17.81
N ASN A 40 22.55 10.60 -16.98
CA ASN A 40 22.34 12.03 -16.69
C ASN A 40 20.90 12.32 -16.21
N ALA A 41 20.30 11.35 -15.51
CA ALA A 41 18.94 11.49 -15.00
C ALA A 41 18.86 12.64 -14.00
N LYS A 42 17.75 13.38 -14.00
CA LYS A 42 17.48 14.42 -13.00
C LYS A 42 16.78 13.83 -11.79
N LEU A 43 17.38 13.98 -10.62
CA LEU A 43 16.79 13.64 -9.34
C LEU A 43 16.04 14.86 -8.80
N VAL A 44 14.73 14.72 -8.64
CA VAL A 44 13.85 15.75 -8.07
C VAL A 44 13.31 15.27 -6.73
N VAL A 45 13.48 16.06 -5.66
CA VAL A 45 12.90 15.78 -4.34
C VAL A 45 11.88 16.85 -3.99
N VAL A 46 10.68 16.42 -3.61
CA VAL A 46 9.63 17.27 -3.06
C VAL A 46 9.27 16.72 -1.68
N ASP A 47 9.68 17.43 -0.62
CA ASP A 47 9.55 16.97 0.76
C ASP A 47 9.47 18.18 1.72
N PRO A 48 8.64 18.14 2.78
CA PRO A 48 8.60 19.19 3.81
C PRO A 48 9.94 19.46 4.49
N ARG A 49 10.89 18.53 4.38
CA ARG A 49 12.21 18.57 5.01
C ARG A 49 13.29 18.44 3.95
N PHE A 50 14.41 19.11 4.18
CA PHE A 50 15.64 18.80 3.47
C PHE A 50 16.26 17.53 4.07
N THR A 51 15.98 16.38 3.44
CA THR A 51 16.39 15.05 3.89
C THR A 51 17.77 14.62 3.36
N ARG A 52 18.26 13.45 3.76
CA ARG A 52 19.47 12.86 3.14
C ARG A 52 19.26 12.56 1.65
N THR A 53 18.03 12.29 1.21
CA THR A 53 17.71 12.18 -0.23
C THR A 53 17.81 13.55 -0.91
N ALA A 54 17.29 14.62 -0.29
CA ALA A 54 17.38 15.98 -0.85
C ALA A 54 18.83 16.45 -1.02
N SER A 55 19.74 16.01 -0.13
CA SER A 55 21.18 16.33 -0.18
C SER A 55 21.86 15.98 -1.52
N VAL A 56 21.37 14.95 -2.22
CA VAL A 56 21.94 14.49 -3.50
C VAL A 56 21.07 14.83 -4.71
N ALA A 57 19.97 15.57 -4.50
CA ALA A 57 19.03 15.97 -5.53
C ALA A 57 19.59 17.04 -6.46
N ASP A 58 19.13 17.06 -7.71
CA ASP A 58 19.38 18.18 -8.62
C ASP A 58 18.40 19.33 -8.37
N VAL A 59 17.18 18.99 -7.92
CA VAL A 59 16.11 19.93 -7.59
C VAL A 59 15.46 19.50 -6.27
N TYR A 60 15.44 20.39 -5.29
CA TYR A 60 14.67 20.23 -4.05
C TYR A 60 13.57 21.29 -3.97
N ALA A 61 12.33 20.90 -3.72
CA ALA A 61 11.23 21.82 -3.46
C ALA A 61 10.59 21.52 -2.09
N PRO A 62 10.45 22.51 -1.19
CA PRO A 62 9.69 22.31 0.04
C PRO A 62 8.20 22.23 -0.28
N ILE A 63 7.47 21.44 0.51
CA ILE A 63 6.01 21.33 0.43
C ILE A 63 5.44 21.23 1.85
N ARG A 64 4.27 21.82 2.11
CA ARG A 64 3.57 21.60 3.37
C ARG A 64 3.03 20.16 3.44
N PRO A 65 3.21 19.43 4.55
CA PRO A 65 2.61 18.10 4.69
C PRO A 65 1.09 18.13 4.42
N GLY A 66 0.59 17.19 3.62
CA GLY A 66 -0.84 17.07 3.32
C GLY A 66 -1.32 17.86 2.09
N THR A 67 -0.42 18.45 1.29
CA THR A 67 -0.77 19.30 0.13
C THR A 67 -0.36 18.72 -1.22
N ASP A 68 0.05 17.46 -1.24
CA ASP A 68 0.60 16.78 -2.41
C ASP A 68 -0.36 16.73 -3.60
N ILE A 69 -1.68 16.63 -3.37
CA ILE A 69 -2.68 16.64 -4.44
C ILE A 69 -2.62 17.96 -5.21
N ALA A 70 -2.57 19.10 -4.52
CA ALA A 70 -2.50 20.40 -5.16
C ALA A 70 -1.23 20.55 -6.01
N PHE A 71 -0.09 20.09 -5.49
CA PHE A 71 1.18 20.11 -6.20
C PHE A 71 1.15 19.22 -7.46
N LEU A 72 0.68 17.97 -7.33
CA LEU A 72 0.59 17.02 -8.44
C LEU A 72 -0.42 17.46 -9.51
N ASN A 73 -1.59 17.94 -9.11
CA ASN A 73 -2.58 18.51 -10.03
C ASN A 73 -2.05 19.75 -10.74
N GLY A 74 -1.21 20.55 -10.07
CA GLY A 74 -0.47 21.63 -10.71
C GLY A 74 0.47 21.14 -11.81
N ILE A 75 1.22 20.05 -11.59
CA ILE A 75 2.08 19.45 -12.64
C ILE A 75 1.22 18.91 -13.79
N ILE A 76 0.11 18.24 -13.48
CA ILE A 76 -0.83 17.73 -14.48
C ILE A 76 -1.36 18.88 -15.34
N ARG A 77 -1.81 19.99 -14.71
CA ARG A 77 -2.24 21.20 -15.40
C ARG A 77 -1.12 21.74 -16.30
N TYR A 78 0.10 21.87 -15.79
CA TYR A 78 1.26 22.33 -16.56
C TYR A 78 1.52 21.43 -17.78
N ALA A 79 1.50 20.10 -17.62
CA ALA A 79 1.70 19.15 -18.71
C ALA A 79 0.64 19.31 -19.82
N LEU A 80 -0.63 19.47 -19.43
CA LEU A 80 -1.76 19.60 -20.34
C LEU A 80 -1.78 20.96 -21.08
N GLU A 81 -1.46 22.05 -20.38
CA GLU A 81 -1.44 23.41 -20.97
C GLU A 81 -0.26 23.63 -21.91
N THR A 82 0.89 23.05 -21.60
CA THR A 82 2.12 23.20 -22.41
C THR A 82 2.26 22.14 -23.50
N GLY A 83 1.32 21.20 -23.60
CA GLY A 83 1.40 20.07 -24.55
C GLY A 83 2.52 19.07 -24.22
N ARG A 84 3.04 19.08 -22.99
CA ARG A 84 4.12 18.19 -22.51
C ARG A 84 3.57 16.90 -21.91
N TYR A 85 2.74 16.21 -22.69
CA TYR A 85 2.20 14.89 -22.36
C TYR A 85 2.24 14.00 -23.60
N HIS A 86 2.35 12.69 -23.40
CA HIS A 86 2.47 11.74 -24.51
C HIS A 86 1.08 11.45 -25.09
N GLU A 87 0.66 12.27 -26.04
CA GLU A 87 -0.71 12.23 -26.57
C GLU A 87 -1.12 10.87 -27.16
N GLU A 88 -0.25 10.25 -27.95
CA GLU A 88 -0.53 8.94 -28.55
C GLU A 88 -0.66 7.83 -27.49
N TYR A 89 0.22 7.82 -26.47
CA TYR A 89 0.09 6.92 -25.33
C TYR A 89 -1.25 7.11 -24.62
N VAL A 90 -1.63 8.35 -24.33
CA VAL A 90 -2.92 8.66 -23.68
C VAL A 90 -4.09 8.14 -24.51
N ARG A 91 -4.04 8.31 -25.84
CA ARG A 91 -5.10 7.88 -26.75
C ARG A 91 -5.25 6.36 -26.84
N ILE A 92 -4.15 5.61 -26.78
CA ILE A 92 -4.15 4.15 -26.97
C ILE A 92 -4.32 3.41 -25.65
N HIS A 93 -3.59 3.83 -24.62
CA HIS A 93 -3.38 3.04 -23.41
C HIS A 93 -4.18 3.54 -22.20
N THR A 94 -4.96 4.62 -22.33
CA THR A 94 -5.73 5.20 -21.22
C THR A 94 -7.20 5.39 -21.54
N ALA A 95 -8.00 5.62 -20.51
CA ALA A 95 -9.40 6.00 -20.62
C ALA A 95 -9.63 7.45 -21.10
N GLY A 96 -8.58 8.20 -21.49
CA GLY A 96 -8.68 9.59 -22.01
C GLY A 96 -9.82 9.82 -23.01
N PRO A 97 -10.00 8.92 -24.00
CA PRO A 97 -11.11 8.96 -24.96
C PRO A 97 -12.52 8.64 -24.44
N TYR A 98 -12.67 8.02 -23.26
CA TYR A 98 -13.95 7.49 -22.78
C TYR A 98 -14.87 8.63 -22.33
N ILE A 99 -16.16 8.55 -22.66
CA ILE A 99 -17.14 9.59 -22.35
C ILE A 99 -17.81 9.30 -21.00
N VAL A 100 -17.87 10.30 -20.13
CA VAL A 100 -18.54 10.23 -18.82
C VAL A 100 -19.98 10.73 -18.93
N GLY A 101 -20.94 9.98 -18.39
CA GLY A 101 -22.37 10.28 -18.50
C GLY A 101 -22.78 11.55 -17.75
N GLU A 102 -23.85 12.21 -18.19
CA GLU A 102 -24.18 13.61 -17.85
C GLU A 102 -24.37 13.92 -16.35
N LYS A 103 -24.67 12.90 -15.54
CA LYS A 103 -24.84 13.06 -14.08
C LYS A 103 -23.58 13.53 -13.36
N PHE A 104 -22.39 13.24 -13.90
CA PHE A 104 -21.15 13.66 -13.25
C PHE A 104 -20.99 15.18 -13.31
N ALA A 105 -20.80 15.79 -12.13
CA ALA A 105 -20.44 17.18 -11.95
C ALA A 105 -19.48 17.34 -10.76
N PHE A 106 -18.87 18.51 -10.67
CA PHE A 106 -18.05 18.94 -9.53
C PHE A 106 -18.35 20.40 -9.24
N ASP A 107 -18.66 20.73 -7.99
CA ASP A 107 -18.97 22.08 -7.54
C ASP A 107 -18.44 22.32 -6.12
N ASP A 108 -17.68 23.41 -5.93
CA ASP A 108 -17.17 23.90 -4.63
C ASP A 108 -16.63 22.82 -3.66
N GLY A 109 -15.83 21.88 -4.18
CA GLY A 109 -15.24 20.81 -3.36
C GLY A 109 -16.12 19.57 -3.17
N LEU A 110 -17.23 19.43 -3.91
CA LEU A 110 -18.08 18.24 -3.89
C LEU A 110 -18.32 17.72 -5.30
N PHE A 111 -18.20 16.41 -5.47
CA PHE A 111 -18.69 15.74 -6.67
C PHE A 111 -20.22 15.58 -6.63
N SER A 112 -20.84 15.40 -7.79
CA SER A 112 -22.25 15.01 -7.90
C SER A 112 -22.51 13.71 -7.13
N GLY A 113 -23.65 13.63 -6.42
CA GLY A 113 -24.07 12.45 -5.68
C GLY A 113 -23.71 12.48 -4.18
N PHE A 114 -23.18 13.59 -3.64
CA PHE A 114 -22.89 13.70 -2.21
C PHE A 114 -24.17 13.72 -1.37
N ASP A 115 -24.23 12.86 -0.36
CA ASP A 115 -25.25 12.83 0.69
C ASP A 115 -24.62 13.33 2.00
N PRO A 116 -24.97 14.56 2.46
CA PRO A 116 -24.35 15.16 3.65
C PRO A 116 -24.76 14.47 4.96
N GLU A 117 -25.90 13.76 5.00
CA GLU A 117 -26.32 13.03 6.20
C GLU A 117 -25.52 11.74 6.38
N LYS A 118 -25.19 11.08 5.27
CA LYS A 118 -24.38 9.85 5.26
C LYS A 118 -22.88 10.11 5.23
N GLY A 119 -22.45 11.30 4.79
CA GLY A 119 -21.04 11.57 4.53
C GLY A 119 -20.47 10.64 3.46
N ALA A 120 -21.24 10.40 2.38
CA ALA A 120 -20.90 9.46 1.32
C ALA A 120 -21.43 9.93 -0.05
N TYR A 121 -20.92 9.34 -1.13
CA TYR A 121 -21.36 9.63 -2.50
C TYR A 121 -22.16 8.48 -3.11
N ASP A 122 -23.23 8.79 -3.84
CA ASP A 122 -23.80 7.91 -4.85
C ASP A 122 -22.91 7.91 -6.11
N LYS A 123 -22.08 6.88 -6.21
CA LYS A 123 -21.11 6.70 -7.29
C LYS A 123 -21.77 6.39 -8.65
N SER A 124 -23.08 6.09 -8.69
CA SER A 124 -23.79 5.90 -9.97
C SER A 124 -23.79 7.16 -10.83
N ALA A 125 -23.65 8.34 -10.21
CA ALA A 125 -23.47 9.61 -10.90
C ALA A 125 -22.17 9.69 -11.71
N TRP A 126 -21.22 8.78 -11.47
CA TRP A 126 -19.87 8.83 -12.04
C TRP A 126 -19.65 7.82 -13.19
N ALA A 127 -20.67 7.11 -13.63
CA ALA A 127 -20.54 6.10 -14.69
C ALA A 127 -20.09 6.69 -16.04
N TYR A 128 -19.42 5.87 -16.85
CA TYR A 128 -19.23 6.15 -18.27
C TYR A 128 -20.57 6.11 -19.01
N GLU A 129 -20.68 6.88 -20.09
CA GLU A 129 -21.86 6.90 -20.95
C GLU A 129 -21.98 5.57 -21.71
N PRO A 130 -23.07 4.80 -21.54
CA PRO A 130 -23.23 3.52 -22.22
C PRO A 130 -23.36 3.69 -23.74
N ASP A 131 -22.86 2.71 -24.48
CA ASP A 131 -23.08 2.57 -25.92
C ASP A 131 -23.86 1.26 -26.21
N PRO A 132 -25.18 1.35 -26.46
CA PRO A 132 -26.00 0.19 -26.79
C PRO A 132 -25.53 -0.56 -28.04
N LYS A 133 -24.82 0.09 -28.98
CA LYS A 133 -24.37 -0.55 -30.23
C LYS A 133 -23.23 -1.51 -30.00
N THR A 134 -22.37 -1.22 -29.03
CA THR A 134 -21.18 -2.04 -28.75
C THR A 134 -21.33 -2.85 -27.48
N ASN A 135 -22.47 -2.76 -26.80
CA ASN A 135 -22.69 -3.31 -25.46
C ASN A 135 -21.54 -2.91 -24.50
N GLY A 136 -21.16 -1.62 -24.56
CA GLY A 136 -19.99 -1.07 -23.87
C GLY A 136 -20.21 0.41 -23.55
N TYR A 137 -19.21 1.26 -23.80
CA TYR A 137 -19.27 2.70 -23.52
C TYR A 137 -18.91 3.53 -24.73
N GLN A 138 -19.38 4.77 -24.76
CA GLN A 138 -19.03 5.72 -25.81
C GLN A 138 -17.58 6.18 -25.66
N VAL A 139 -16.87 6.22 -26.79
CA VAL A 139 -15.45 6.56 -26.87
C VAL A 139 -15.22 7.55 -28.01
N ASP A 140 -14.64 8.71 -27.71
CA ASP A 140 -14.15 9.67 -28.71
C ASP A 140 -12.62 9.62 -28.81
N ARG A 141 -12.12 8.88 -29.81
CA ARG A 141 -10.67 8.75 -30.07
C ARG A 141 -10.02 10.05 -30.52
N THR A 142 -10.76 11.09 -30.88
CA THR A 142 -10.20 12.42 -31.13
C THR A 142 -9.85 13.14 -29.82
N MET A 143 -10.40 12.67 -28.69
CA MET A 143 -10.29 13.26 -27.35
C MET A 143 -10.77 14.72 -27.28
N LYS A 144 -11.73 15.10 -28.13
CA LYS A 144 -12.28 16.46 -28.21
C LYS A 144 -13.66 16.59 -27.60
N HIS A 145 -14.40 15.49 -27.43
CA HIS A 145 -15.70 15.49 -26.79
C HIS A 145 -15.59 16.11 -25.38
N PRO A 146 -16.42 17.10 -25.02
CA PRO A 146 -16.26 17.86 -23.77
C PRO A 146 -16.39 16.98 -22.52
N ARG A 147 -17.07 15.83 -22.64
CA ARG A 147 -17.26 14.84 -21.58
C ARG A 147 -16.27 13.68 -21.64
N CYS A 148 -15.30 13.65 -22.56
CA CYS A 148 -14.28 12.62 -22.47
C CYS A 148 -13.40 12.85 -21.24
N THR A 149 -12.87 11.77 -20.64
CA THR A 149 -12.16 11.87 -19.35
C THR A 149 -10.98 12.85 -19.40
N LEU A 150 -10.30 12.98 -20.55
CA LEU A 150 -9.21 13.93 -20.73
C LEU A 150 -9.70 15.40 -20.63
N GLN A 151 -10.83 15.73 -21.26
CA GLN A 151 -11.38 17.10 -21.22
C GLN A 151 -11.94 17.44 -19.84
N LEU A 152 -12.57 16.47 -19.17
CA LEU A 152 -13.02 16.63 -17.79
C LEU A 152 -11.84 16.78 -16.81
N LEU A 153 -10.75 16.04 -17.02
CA LEU A 153 -9.53 16.22 -16.24
C LEU A 153 -8.94 17.63 -16.44
N LYS A 154 -8.85 18.10 -17.69
CA LYS A 154 -8.41 19.48 -18.01
C LYS A 154 -9.25 20.51 -17.25
N LYS A 155 -10.57 20.34 -17.26
CA LYS A 155 -11.50 21.22 -16.53
C LYS A 155 -11.28 21.15 -15.02
N HIS A 156 -11.09 19.95 -14.46
CA HIS A 156 -10.89 19.75 -13.03
C HIS A 156 -9.61 20.43 -12.53
N VAL A 157 -8.50 20.25 -13.25
CA VAL A 157 -7.18 20.75 -12.82
C VAL A 157 -6.91 22.22 -13.15
N GLU A 158 -7.77 22.90 -13.92
CA GLU A 158 -7.56 24.29 -14.37
C GLU A 158 -7.30 25.25 -13.21
N ARG A 159 -7.91 24.98 -12.05
CA ARG A 159 -7.85 25.78 -10.81
C ARG A 159 -6.50 25.71 -10.11
N TYR A 160 -5.68 24.69 -10.40
CA TYR A 160 -4.38 24.45 -9.76
C TYR A 160 -3.25 25.22 -10.47
N THR A 161 -3.39 26.54 -10.60
CA THR A 161 -2.36 27.39 -11.20
C THR A 161 -1.08 27.40 -10.34
N PRO A 162 0.10 27.78 -10.89
CA PRO A 162 1.32 27.91 -10.09
C PRO A 162 1.15 28.79 -8.85
N GLU A 163 0.35 29.85 -8.93
CA GLU A 163 0.00 30.74 -7.80
C GLU A 163 -0.86 30.02 -6.77
N MET A 164 -1.83 29.22 -7.21
CA MET A 164 -2.66 28.42 -6.31
C MET A 164 -1.82 27.33 -5.60
N VAL A 165 -0.91 26.69 -6.31
CA VAL A 165 0.04 25.73 -5.73
C VAL A 165 0.90 26.42 -4.67
N GLU A 166 1.45 27.60 -4.95
CA GLU A 166 2.21 28.38 -3.96
C GLU A 166 1.36 28.72 -2.73
N ARG A 167 0.11 29.16 -2.93
CA ARG A 167 -0.81 29.50 -1.83
C ARG A 167 -1.14 28.30 -0.93
N ILE A 168 -1.36 27.11 -1.50
CA ILE A 168 -1.76 25.90 -0.74
C ILE A 168 -0.54 25.21 -0.12
N CYS A 169 0.50 25.00 -0.92
CA CYS A 169 1.65 24.15 -0.60
C CYS A 169 2.77 24.92 0.10
N GLY A 170 2.84 26.24 -0.08
CA GLY A 170 3.97 27.07 0.35
C GLY A 170 5.23 26.88 -0.47
N THR A 171 5.19 26.08 -1.55
CA THR A 171 6.31 25.95 -2.48
C THR A 171 6.41 27.23 -3.31
N PRO A 172 7.57 27.91 -3.36
CA PRO A 172 7.74 29.07 -4.21
C PRO A 172 7.39 28.75 -5.67
N LYS A 173 6.62 29.62 -6.32
CA LYS A 173 6.11 29.42 -7.69
C LYS A 173 7.21 29.04 -8.68
N GLU A 174 8.34 29.75 -8.65
CA GLU A 174 9.48 29.49 -9.53
C GLU A 174 10.07 28.09 -9.31
N GLN A 175 10.13 27.65 -8.05
CA GLN A 175 10.64 26.33 -7.69
C GLN A 175 9.67 25.23 -8.14
N PHE A 176 8.35 25.45 -7.98
CA PHE A 176 7.34 24.56 -8.52
C PHE A 176 7.44 24.45 -10.05
N LEU A 177 7.56 25.57 -10.77
CA LEU A 177 7.71 25.58 -12.23
C LEU A 177 8.95 24.82 -12.69
N LYS A 178 10.08 24.94 -11.98
CA LYS A 178 11.30 24.16 -12.25
C LYS A 178 11.06 22.66 -12.09
N VAL A 179 10.34 22.25 -11.05
CA VAL A 179 9.94 20.84 -10.86
C VAL A 179 9.03 20.37 -11.99
N ALA A 180 7.98 21.13 -12.30
CA ALA A 180 7.05 20.81 -13.37
C ALA A 180 7.76 20.69 -14.72
N GLU A 181 8.69 21.61 -15.03
CA GLU A 181 9.48 21.57 -16.26
C GLU A 181 10.33 20.29 -16.36
N VAL A 182 11.05 19.94 -15.30
CA VAL A 182 11.91 18.74 -15.30
C VAL A 182 11.07 17.47 -15.41
N VAL A 183 10.02 17.33 -14.61
CA VAL A 183 9.16 16.13 -14.58
C VAL A 183 8.45 15.94 -15.92
N THR A 184 7.83 16.98 -16.46
CA THR A 184 7.07 16.91 -17.72
C THR A 184 7.96 16.79 -18.95
N SER A 185 9.29 16.94 -18.82
CA SER A 185 10.22 16.64 -19.91
C SER A 185 10.21 15.17 -20.35
N THR A 186 9.56 14.30 -19.57
CA THR A 186 9.34 12.87 -19.87
C THR A 186 8.01 12.59 -20.58
N GLY A 187 7.20 13.60 -20.87
CA GLY A 187 5.90 13.45 -21.54
C GLY A 187 6.01 13.24 -23.04
N ASN A 188 6.82 12.26 -23.48
CA ASN A 188 7.09 11.94 -24.88
C ASN A 188 7.60 10.49 -25.05
N ALA A 189 7.87 10.08 -26.29
CA ALA A 189 8.33 8.74 -26.62
C ALA A 189 9.82 8.53 -26.30
N GLU A 190 10.63 9.59 -26.26
CA GLU A 190 12.10 9.49 -26.15
C GLU A 190 12.59 9.39 -24.70
N ARG A 191 11.84 9.96 -23.75
CA ARG A 191 12.24 10.07 -22.35
C ARG A 191 11.29 9.33 -21.43
N VAL A 192 11.83 8.85 -20.31
CA VAL A 192 11.09 8.06 -19.32
C VAL A 192 11.34 8.61 -17.92
N GLY A 193 10.27 8.83 -17.17
CA GLY A 193 10.32 9.27 -15.78
C GLY A 193 9.71 8.24 -14.83
N THR A 194 10.26 8.13 -13.63
CA THR A 194 9.69 7.31 -12.56
C THR A 194 9.36 8.13 -11.32
N ILE A 195 8.30 7.74 -10.62
CA ILE A 195 7.93 8.30 -9.31
C ILE A 195 8.28 7.28 -8.24
N MET A 196 9.09 7.67 -7.25
CA MET A 196 9.40 6.87 -6.07
C MET A 196 8.72 7.47 -4.84
N TYR A 197 7.79 6.71 -4.23
CA TYR A 197 7.03 7.15 -3.06
C TYR A 197 6.82 6.04 -2.05
N ALA A 198 6.42 6.38 -0.83
CA ALA A 198 6.00 5.47 0.22
C ALA A 198 4.97 6.16 1.14
N LEU A 199 5.29 6.24 2.44
CA LEU A 199 4.37 6.65 3.49
C LEU A 199 4.05 8.15 3.50
N GLY A 200 4.85 8.98 2.85
CA GLY A 200 4.59 10.41 2.75
C GLY A 200 3.32 10.73 1.96
N TRP A 201 2.81 9.79 1.16
CA TRP A 201 1.51 9.88 0.49
C TRP A 201 0.44 8.98 1.09
N THR A 202 0.78 7.80 1.64
CA THR A 202 -0.25 6.84 2.05
C THR A 202 -0.87 7.13 3.41
N GLN A 203 -0.22 7.93 4.26
CA GLN A 203 -0.62 8.14 5.66
C GLN A 203 -1.29 9.50 5.89
N HIS A 204 -2.34 9.75 5.09
CA HIS A 204 -3.23 10.92 5.15
C HIS A 204 -4.66 10.47 4.93
N SER A 205 -5.64 11.26 5.37
CA SER A 205 -7.08 11.04 5.12
C SER A 205 -7.49 11.09 3.64
N VAL A 206 -6.59 11.51 2.75
CA VAL A 206 -6.76 11.56 1.29
C VAL A 206 -5.63 10.82 0.55
N GLY A 207 -5.00 9.84 1.22
CA GLY A 207 -3.78 9.20 0.74
C GLY A 207 -3.96 8.45 -0.59
N VAL A 208 -5.11 7.81 -0.80
CA VAL A 208 -5.41 7.17 -2.09
C VAL A 208 -5.46 8.19 -3.23
N GLN A 209 -6.02 9.39 -2.98
CA GLN A 209 -6.11 10.44 -4.00
C GLN A 209 -4.76 11.07 -4.34
N MET A 210 -3.83 11.18 -3.38
CA MET A 210 -2.44 11.58 -3.67
C MET A 210 -1.77 10.62 -4.67
N ILE A 211 -1.93 9.31 -4.44
CA ILE A 211 -1.37 8.27 -5.32
C ILE A 211 -2.07 8.27 -6.67
N ARG A 212 -3.39 8.54 -6.70
CA ARG A 212 -4.15 8.69 -7.94
C ARG A 212 -3.69 9.86 -8.78
N ALA A 213 -3.39 11.01 -8.18
CA ALA A 213 -2.81 12.15 -8.91
C ALA A 213 -1.46 11.75 -9.53
N ALA A 214 -0.59 11.08 -8.77
CA ALA A 214 0.70 10.60 -9.28
C ALA A 214 0.57 9.56 -10.42
N ALA A 215 -0.36 8.61 -10.29
CA ALA A 215 -0.65 7.63 -11.34
C ALA A 215 -1.20 8.31 -12.61
N THR A 216 -2.09 9.29 -12.44
CA THR A 216 -2.65 10.08 -13.55
C THR A 216 -1.55 10.85 -14.27
N LEU A 217 -0.62 11.48 -13.53
CA LEU A 217 0.56 12.11 -14.10
C LEU A 217 1.41 11.12 -14.91
N GLN A 218 1.74 9.94 -14.36
CA GLN A 218 2.55 8.94 -15.07
C GLN A 218 1.85 8.37 -16.32
N LEU A 219 0.52 8.26 -16.33
CA LEU A 219 -0.25 7.89 -17.51
C LEU A 219 -0.24 8.99 -18.58
N LEU A 220 -0.39 10.26 -18.20
CA LEU A 220 -0.29 11.39 -19.12
C LEU A 220 1.10 11.50 -19.75
N LEU A 221 2.15 11.30 -18.95
CA LEU A 221 3.53 11.34 -19.43
C LEU A 221 3.90 10.09 -20.25
N GLY A 222 3.07 9.05 -20.28
CA GLY A 222 3.36 7.81 -21.01
C GLY A 222 4.53 7.03 -20.41
N ASN A 223 4.67 7.04 -19.08
CA ASN A 223 5.77 6.43 -18.35
C ASN A 223 5.45 5.02 -17.81
N VAL A 224 4.18 4.63 -17.73
CA VAL A 224 3.77 3.32 -17.18
C VAL A 224 4.07 2.20 -18.19
N GLY A 225 4.57 1.06 -17.69
CA GLY A 225 4.94 -0.09 -18.53
C GLY A 225 6.31 0.00 -19.20
N ARG A 226 7.00 1.14 -19.11
CA ARG A 226 8.30 1.36 -19.75
C ARG A 226 9.47 1.12 -18.78
N PRO A 227 10.60 0.54 -19.24
CA PRO A 227 11.83 0.46 -18.43
C PRO A 227 12.32 1.85 -18.00
N GLY A 228 12.61 2.02 -16.71
CA GLY A 228 12.97 3.31 -16.11
C GLY A 228 11.77 4.17 -15.69
N GLY A 229 10.55 3.66 -15.87
CA GLY A 229 9.32 4.41 -15.70
C GLY A 229 8.49 4.01 -14.49
N GLY A 230 7.18 4.09 -14.68
CA GLY A 230 6.17 3.56 -13.78
C GLY A 230 6.04 4.28 -12.44
N VAL A 231 5.25 3.67 -11.56
CA VAL A 231 5.03 4.15 -10.19
C VAL A 231 5.69 3.17 -9.22
N ASN A 232 6.84 3.56 -8.70
CA ASN A 232 7.64 2.78 -7.78
C ASN A 232 7.20 3.05 -6.34
N ALA A 233 6.03 2.50 -5.99
CA ALA A 233 5.54 2.39 -4.61
C ALA A 233 6.50 1.51 -3.79
N MET A 234 7.33 2.12 -2.96
CA MET A 234 8.37 1.46 -2.17
C MET A 234 7.75 0.86 -0.91
N ARG A 235 7.72 -0.47 -0.84
CA ARG A 235 7.12 -1.21 0.27
C ARG A 235 8.00 -1.11 1.51
N GLY A 236 7.38 -1.18 2.70
CA GLY A 236 8.03 -1.04 4.00
C GLY A 236 8.73 -2.31 4.46
N HIS A 237 8.05 -3.13 5.27
CA HIS A 237 8.60 -4.40 5.77
C HIS A 237 9.06 -5.31 4.63
N SER A 238 10.09 -6.10 4.93
CA SER A 238 10.76 -7.03 4.00
C SER A 238 9.78 -7.91 3.23
N ASN A 239 8.68 -8.33 3.88
CA ASN A 239 7.66 -9.19 3.31
C ASN A 239 6.24 -8.57 3.32
N ILE A 240 6.07 -7.25 3.45
CA ILE A 240 4.71 -6.67 3.45
C ILE A 240 3.98 -6.96 2.14
N GLN A 241 4.70 -7.05 1.01
CA GLN A 241 4.11 -7.48 -0.25
C GLN A 241 3.58 -8.91 -0.15
N GLY A 242 4.38 -9.86 0.35
CA GLY A 242 3.96 -11.26 0.48
C GLY A 242 2.85 -11.44 1.52
N ALA A 243 2.89 -10.69 2.62
CA ALA A 243 1.80 -10.66 3.60
C ALA A 243 0.49 -10.19 2.96
N THR A 244 0.52 -9.12 2.14
CA THR A 244 -0.67 -8.71 1.37
C THR A 244 -1.08 -9.76 0.34
N ASP A 245 -0.13 -10.39 -0.37
CA ASP A 245 -0.40 -11.41 -1.38
C ASP A 245 -1.11 -12.64 -0.78
N ILE A 246 -0.82 -12.97 0.49
CA ILE A 246 -1.37 -14.12 1.23
C ILE A 246 -2.42 -13.64 2.25
N ALA A 247 -3.15 -12.56 1.96
CA ALA A 247 -4.31 -12.13 2.75
C ALA A 247 -4.04 -11.75 4.22
N GLY A 248 -2.95 -11.03 4.49
CA GLY A 248 -2.71 -10.37 5.78
C GLY A 248 -3.62 -9.15 6.06
N VAL A 249 -4.80 -9.10 5.43
CA VAL A 249 -5.82 -8.05 5.56
C VAL A 249 -7.21 -8.69 5.55
N PHE A 250 -8.19 -8.10 6.22
CA PHE A 250 -9.49 -8.74 6.48
C PHE A 250 -10.38 -8.91 5.23
N ASP A 251 -10.21 -8.04 4.25
CA ASP A 251 -11.08 -7.90 3.07
C ASP A 251 -10.57 -8.68 1.85
N ASN A 252 -9.47 -9.43 2.00
CA ASN A 252 -8.93 -10.28 0.96
C ASN A 252 -8.66 -11.71 1.44
N LEU A 253 -8.72 -12.64 0.50
CA LEU A 253 -8.20 -14.00 0.50
C LEU A 253 -6.94 -14.07 -0.40
N PRO A 254 -6.10 -15.11 -0.27
CA PRO A 254 -4.84 -15.20 -1.00
C PRO A 254 -4.97 -14.96 -2.51
N GLY A 255 -4.06 -14.16 -3.06
CA GLY A 255 -4.08 -13.75 -4.47
C GLY A 255 -5.08 -12.63 -4.78
N TYR A 256 -5.42 -11.79 -3.81
CA TYR A 256 -6.35 -10.66 -3.98
C TYR A 256 -7.77 -11.09 -4.39
N LEU A 257 -8.19 -12.28 -3.97
CA LEU A 257 -9.60 -12.67 -4.03
C LEU A 257 -10.33 -11.93 -2.90
N ALA A 258 -11.52 -11.39 -3.11
CA ALA A 258 -12.31 -10.72 -2.08
C ALA A 258 -12.77 -11.71 -1.00
N THR A 259 -12.70 -11.31 0.27
CA THR A 259 -13.38 -12.05 1.35
C THR A 259 -14.89 -12.05 1.10
N PRO A 260 -15.60 -13.19 1.23
CA PRO A 260 -17.04 -13.21 1.01
C PRO A 260 -17.81 -12.32 1.99
N GLU A 261 -18.83 -11.63 1.48
CA GLU A 261 -19.76 -10.84 2.31
C GLU A 261 -20.91 -11.73 2.82
N SER A 262 -21.52 -11.33 3.94
CA SER A 262 -22.59 -12.07 4.60
C SER A 262 -23.82 -12.34 3.72
N GLU A 263 -24.04 -11.48 2.74
CA GLU A 263 -25.12 -11.49 1.76
C GLU A 263 -24.92 -12.55 0.67
N SER A 264 -23.68 -13.00 0.44
CA SER A 264 -23.37 -14.03 -0.55
C SER A 264 -23.58 -15.42 0.05
N VAL A 265 -24.81 -15.93 -0.03
CA VAL A 265 -25.22 -17.15 0.68
C VAL A 265 -24.62 -18.43 0.09
N ASP A 266 -24.22 -18.43 -1.18
CA ASP A 266 -23.56 -19.55 -1.85
C ASP A 266 -22.41 -19.09 -2.76
N LEU A 267 -21.62 -20.05 -3.28
CA LEU A 267 -20.47 -19.75 -4.12
C LEU A 267 -20.88 -19.11 -5.46
N LYS A 268 -22.05 -19.46 -5.99
CA LYS A 268 -22.52 -18.95 -7.28
C LYS A 268 -22.85 -17.46 -7.17
N GLU A 269 -23.57 -17.05 -6.13
CA GLU A 269 -23.88 -15.64 -5.86
C GLU A 269 -22.62 -14.82 -5.58
N TYR A 270 -21.71 -15.37 -4.77
CA TYR A 270 -20.40 -14.76 -4.54
C TYR A 270 -19.65 -14.50 -5.85
N LEU A 271 -19.49 -15.55 -6.68
CA LEU A 271 -18.78 -15.45 -7.96
C LEU A 271 -19.46 -14.46 -8.92
N ALA A 272 -20.79 -14.37 -8.92
CA ALA A 272 -21.52 -13.40 -9.73
C ALA A 272 -21.24 -11.95 -9.31
N THR A 273 -21.01 -11.71 -8.02
CA THR A 273 -20.70 -10.38 -7.47
C THR A 273 -19.26 -9.96 -7.72
N VAL A 274 -18.30 -10.88 -7.52
CA VAL A 274 -16.86 -10.54 -7.55
C VAL A 274 -16.21 -10.69 -8.93
N THR A 275 -16.83 -11.43 -9.85
CA THR A 275 -16.29 -11.59 -11.21
C THR A 275 -16.68 -10.39 -12.08
N PRO A 276 -15.72 -9.51 -12.46
CA PRO A 276 -16.06 -8.33 -13.22
C PRO A 276 -16.48 -8.69 -14.65
N THR A 277 -17.48 -7.98 -15.17
CA THR A 277 -17.87 -8.07 -16.57
C THR A 277 -16.86 -7.33 -17.45
N THR A 278 -16.68 -7.83 -18.67
CA THR A 278 -15.83 -7.14 -19.66
C THR A 278 -16.55 -5.89 -20.14
N LEU A 279 -15.87 -4.74 -20.07
CA LEU A 279 -16.46 -3.44 -20.39
C LEU A 279 -16.12 -2.94 -21.80
N ASN A 280 -14.98 -3.35 -22.34
CA ASN A 280 -14.55 -2.97 -23.70
C ASN A 280 -14.44 -4.20 -24.62
N HIS A 281 -15.38 -4.30 -25.55
CA HIS A 281 -15.41 -5.32 -26.61
C HIS A 281 -15.00 -4.78 -28.00
N GLN A 282 -14.61 -3.50 -28.08
CA GLN A 282 -14.25 -2.83 -29.32
C GLN A 282 -12.76 -3.05 -29.69
N ALA A 283 -12.21 -2.29 -30.64
CA ALA A 283 -10.78 -2.29 -30.92
C ALA A 283 -9.97 -1.96 -29.65
N TRP A 284 -8.90 -2.72 -29.39
CA TRP A 284 -8.21 -2.77 -28.09
C TRP A 284 -9.09 -3.36 -26.98
N ALA A 285 -9.73 -4.50 -27.25
CA ALA A 285 -10.63 -5.16 -26.31
C ALA A 285 -9.93 -5.45 -24.98
N SER A 286 -10.70 -5.56 -23.90
CA SER A 286 -10.11 -5.98 -22.63
C SER A 286 -9.94 -7.50 -22.58
N MET A 287 -8.78 -7.94 -22.09
CA MET A 287 -8.61 -9.34 -21.66
C MET A 287 -9.42 -9.64 -20.41
N ASN A 288 -9.67 -8.63 -19.56
CA ASN A 288 -10.34 -8.74 -18.27
C ASN A 288 -9.95 -10.03 -17.54
N TYR A 289 -8.68 -10.15 -17.15
CA TYR A 289 -8.12 -11.42 -16.70
C TYR A 289 -8.81 -11.95 -15.42
N TRP A 290 -9.39 -11.05 -14.63
CA TRP A 290 -10.28 -11.36 -13.50
C TRP A 290 -11.55 -12.14 -13.90
N SER A 291 -11.92 -12.23 -15.17
CA SER A 291 -12.95 -13.19 -15.62
C SER A 291 -12.61 -14.66 -15.30
N ASN A 292 -11.35 -14.97 -14.97
CA ASN A 292 -10.92 -16.27 -14.48
C ASN A 292 -11.11 -16.47 -12.97
N TYR A 293 -11.75 -15.53 -12.26
CA TYR A 293 -11.98 -15.60 -10.82
C TYR A 293 -12.47 -16.97 -10.32
N PRO A 294 -13.46 -17.64 -10.97
CA PRO A 294 -13.94 -18.95 -10.52
C PRO A 294 -12.83 -19.99 -10.40
N LYS A 295 -11.86 -19.99 -11.34
CA LYS A 295 -10.73 -20.93 -11.33
C LYS A 295 -9.82 -20.71 -10.15
N PHE A 296 -9.58 -19.44 -9.82
CA PHE A 296 -8.74 -19.06 -8.69
C PHE A 296 -9.41 -19.43 -7.37
N MET A 297 -10.70 -19.11 -7.22
CA MET A 297 -11.47 -19.39 -6.02
C MET A 297 -11.61 -20.88 -5.74
N VAL A 298 -12.02 -21.67 -6.74
CA VAL A 298 -12.18 -23.12 -6.58
C VAL A 298 -10.82 -23.76 -6.28
N SER A 299 -9.74 -23.33 -6.94
CA SER A 299 -8.40 -23.85 -6.65
C SER A 299 -7.91 -23.50 -5.24
N LEU A 300 -8.25 -22.32 -4.71
CA LEU A 300 -7.97 -21.95 -3.32
C LEU A 300 -8.77 -22.84 -2.36
N LEU A 301 -10.07 -23.02 -2.59
CA LEU A 301 -10.92 -23.89 -1.78
C LEU A 301 -10.43 -25.35 -1.77
N LYS A 302 -9.99 -25.87 -2.92
CA LYS A 302 -9.33 -27.18 -3.01
C LYS A 302 -7.99 -27.22 -2.27
N SER A 303 -7.25 -26.11 -2.20
CA SER A 303 -6.04 -26.01 -1.38
C SER A 303 -6.37 -26.08 0.10
N LEU A 304 -7.39 -25.35 0.56
CA LEU A 304 -7.77 -25.25 1.97
C LEU A 304 -8.41 -26.53 2.52
N TYR A 305 -9.24 -27.20 1.72
CA TYR A 305 -10.10 -28.28 2.20
C TYR A 305 -9.90 -29.63 1.49
N GLY A 306 -9.02 -29.70 0.49
CA GLY A 306 -8.62 -30.96 -0.14
C GLY A 306 -9.82 -31.76 -0.64
N ASP A 307 -9.90 -33.04 -0.28
CA ASP A 307 -10.97 -33.95 -0.70
C ASP A 307 -12.35 -33.58 -0.12
N ALA A 308 -12.40 -32.84 0.99
CA ALA A 308 -13.65 -32.38 1.58
C ALA A 308 -14.31 -31.25 0.77
N ALA A 309 -13.56 -30.55 -0.09
CA ALA A 309 -14.12 -29.63 -1.08
C ALA A 309 -14.58 -30.39 -2.32
N THR A 310 -15.89 -30.59 -2.47
CA THR A 310 -16.51 -31.25 -3.62
C THR A 310 -17.48 -30.30 -4.32
N LYS A 311 -17.93 -30.65 -5.52
CA LYS A 311 -18.88 -29.81 -6.24
C LYS A 311 -20.24 -29.72 -5.51
N GLU A 312 -20.63 -30.78 -4.82
CA GLU A 312 -21.92 -30.92 -4.13
C GLU A 312 -22.03 -30.02 -2.90
N ASN A 313 -20.92 -29.59 -2.32
CA ASN A 313 -20.89 -28.69 -1.17
C ASN A 313 -20.27 -27.32 -1.48
N ASP A 314 -20.33 -26.89 -2.74
CA ASP A 314 -19.72 -25.64 -3.23
C ASP A 314 -18.24 -25.51 -2.84
N TRP A 315 -17.51 -26.62 -2.91
CA TRP A 315 -16.10 -26.72 -2.59
C TRP A 315 -15.77 -26.31 -1.14
N GLY A 316 -16.71 -26.46 -0.21
CA GLY A 316 -16.53 -26.05 1.19
C GLY A 316 -16.63 -24.54 1.42
N TYR A 317 -17.18 -23.77 0.46
CA TYR A 317 -17.36 -22.32 0.57
C TYR A 317 -18.06 -21.88 1.88
N GLN A 318 -18.98 -22.70 2.40
CA GLN A 318 -19.68 -22.39 3.65
C GLN A 318 -18.80 -22.40 4.90
N TRP A 319 -17.60 -22.97 4.83
CA TRP A 319 -16.63 -22.99 5.92
C TRP A 319 -15.74 -21.75 5.96
N LEU A 320 -15.76 -20.91 4.91
CA LEU A 320 -15.06 -19.63 4.93
C LEU A 320 -15.83 -18.63 5.83
N PRO A 321 -15.10 -17.84 6.65
CA PRO A 321 -15.71 -16.72 7.34
C PRO A 321 -16.21 -15.69 6.32
N LYS A 322 -17.37 -15.11 6.61
CA LYS A 322 -17.98 -14.04 5.82
C LYS A 322 -17.93 -12.74 6.62
N ILE A 323 -17.60 -11.62 5.97
CA ILE A 323 -17.57 -10.31 6.61
C ILE A 323 -18.93 -9.63 6.49
N ASP A 324 -19.32 -8.90 7.53
CA ASP A 324 -20.56 -8.13 7.60
C ASP A 324 -20.31 -6.68 8.07
N GLY A 325 -19.05 -6.25 7.95
CA GLY A 325 -18.58 -4.95 8.42
C GLY A 325 -17.09 -4.77 8.18
N ASN A 326 -16.56 -3.68 8.73
CA ASN A 326 -15.16 -3.34 8.61
C ASN A 326 -14.35 -3.91 9.78
N TYR A 327 -13.42 -4.80 9.48
CA TYR A 327 -12.50 -5.42 10.44
C TYR A 327 -11.06 -4.97 10.23
N SER A 328 -10.85 -3.80 9.64
CA SER A 328 -9.55 -3.17 9.61
C SER A 328 -9.04 -2.95 11.03
N TRP A 329 -7.72 -2.92 11.16
CA TRP A 329 -7.05 -2.93 12.45
C TRP A 329 -7.60 -1.88 13.43
N LEU A 330 -7.85 -0.64 13.02
CA LEU A 330 -8.40 0.37 13.94
C LEU A 330 -9.86 0.14 14.35
N TYR A 331 -10.68 -0.51 13.53
CA TYR A 331 -12.05 -0.88 13.92
C TYR A 331 -12.02 -1.96 15.00
N ILE A 332 -11.13 -2.95 14.91
CA ILE A 332 -10.94 -3.98 15.95
C ILE A 332 -10.61 -3.31 17.29
N TYR A 333 -9.70 -2.32 17.29
CA TYR A 333 -9.31 -1.61 18.52
C TYR A 333 -10.39 -0.64 19.01
N ASP A 334 -11.19 -0.04 18.13
CA ASP A 334 -12.34 0.78 18.54
C ASP A 334 -13.42 -0.09 19.20
N ASP A 335 -13.77 -1.24 18.63
CA ASP A 335 -14.72 -2.18 19.21
C ASP A 335 -14.22 -2.71 20.56
N MET A 336 -12.95 -3.08 20.63
CA MET A 336 -12.28 -3.47 21.88
C MET A 336 -12.34 -2.33 22.90
N TYR A 337 -12.06 -1.09 22.50
CA TYR A 337 -12.15 0.08 23.38
C TYR A 337 -13.58 0.38 23.83
N ARG A 338 -14.60 0.18 22.99
CA ARG A 338 -16.01 0.36 23.37
C ARG A 338 -16.51 -0.79 24.23
N GLY A 339 -15.93 -1.98 24.10
CA GLY A 339 -16.36 -3.21 24.74
C GLY A 339 -17.53 -3.89 24.02
N ASN A 340 -17.88 -3.43 22.82
CA ASN A 340 -18.90 -4.02 21.95
C ASN A 340 -18.52 -3.88 20.47
N SER A 341 -19.03 -4.79 19.67
CA SER A 341 -18.97 -4.74 18.20
C SER A 341 -20.40 -4.55 17.68
N VAL A 342 -20.59 -3.62 16.75
CA VAL A 342 -21.87 -3.43 16.05
C VAL A 342 -21.73 -3.98 14.64
N ARG A 343 -22.59 -4.94 14.30
CA ARG A 343 -22.50 -5.81 13.11
C ARG A 343 -23.89 -6.10 12.53
N ALA A 344 -23.98 -6.78 11.38
CA ALA A 344 -25.26 -6.98 10.69
C ALA A 344 -26.29 -7.75 11.55
N GLY A 345 -25.80 -8.62 12.46
CA GLY A 345 -26.63 -9.35 13.43
C GLY A 345 -27.03 -8.58 14.70
N GLY A 346 -26.56 -7.34 14.89
CA GLY A 346 -26.83 -6.52 16.07
C GLY A 346 -25.57 -6.10 16.83
N THR A 347 -25.69 -5.92 18.15
CA THR A 347 -24.56 -5.58 19.03
C THR A 347 -24.14 -6.81 19.82
N GLU A 348 -22.85 -7.14 19.75
CA GLU A 348 -22.24 -8.24 20.49
C GLU A 348 -21.10 -7.73 21.39
N PRO A 349 -20.62 -8.52 22.37
CA PRO A 349 -19.43 -8.17 23.13
C PRO A 349 -18.23 -7.90 22.20
N GLY A 350 -17.39 -6.95 22.61
CA GLY A 350 -16.16 -6.65 21.86
C GLY A 350 -15.19 -7.85 21.87
N PRO A 351 -14.11 -7.78 21.07
CA PRO A 351 -13.11 -8.85 21.01
C PRO A 351 -12.64 -9.29 22.41
N GLU A 352 -12.74 -10.59 22.71
CA GLU A 352 -12.32 -11.14 24.00
C GLU A 352 -10.83 -11.50 24.04
N GLY A 353 -10.24 -11.77 22.88
CA GLY A 353 -8.85 -12.16 22.74
C GLY A 353 -8.19 -11.59 21.49
N LEU A 354 -6.86 -11.44 21.53
CA LEU A 354 -6.05 -11.00 20.39
C LEU A 354 -4.80 -11.88 20.26
N LEU A 355 -4.52 -12.34 19.04
CA LEU A 355 -3.24 -12.93 18.65
C LEU A 355 -2.50 -11.91 17.78
N THR A 356 -1.27 -11.56 18.14
CA THR A 356 -0.44 -10.65 17.36
C THR A 356 0.98 -11.20 17.23
N PHE A 357 1.45 -11.32 15.99
CA PHE A 357 2.75 -11.93 15.66
C PHE A 357 3.58 -10.95 14.84
N GLY A 358 4.78 -10.62 15.31
CA GLY A 358 5.69 -9.68 14.64
C GLY A 358 5.09 -8.29 14.40
N PHE A 359 4.14 -7.87 15.24
CA PHE A 359 3.44 -6.60 15.12
C PHE A 359 3.25 -5.97 16.50
N ASN A 360 3.55 -4.67 16.61
CA ASN A 360 3.53 -3.93 17.88
C ASN A 360 2.48 -2.80 17.88
N PRO A 361 1.17 -3.12 18.02
CA PRO A 361 0.06 -2.18 18.02
C PRO A 361 0.25 -0.95 18.93
N VAL A 362 0.80 -1.12 20.13
CA VAL A 362 1.01 0.00 21.09
C VAL A 362 1.97 1.04 20.51
N GLY A 363 3.05 0.58 19.86
CA GLY A 363 4.00 1.45 19.21
C GLY A 363 3.48 2.04 17.90
N VAL A 364 3.00 1.19 16.98
CA VAL A 364 2.69 1.59 15.60
C VAL A 364 1.33 2.27 15.43
N GLY A 365 0.43 2.10 16.40
CA GLY A 365 -0.94 2.59 16.31
C GLY A 365 -1.12 4.05 16.67
N PRO A 366 -2.00 4.80 15.97
CA PRO A 366 -2.27 6.18 16.36
C PRO A 366 -3.03 6.21 17.67
N ASN A 367 -2.89 7.33 18.40
CA ASN A 367 -3.51 7.50 19.70
C ASN A 367 -3.20 6.32 20.64
N THR A 368 -1.91 6.16 20.96
CA THR A 368 -1.39 5.11 21.87
C THR A 368 -2.24 4.92 23.13
N SER A 369 -2.79 6.02 23.68
CA SER A 369 -3.70 5.95 24.84
C SER A 369 -4.92 5.08 24.57
N LYS A 370 -5.60 5.27 23.43
CA LYS A 370 -6.76 4.45 23.04
C LYS A 370 -6.36 2.98 22.88
N ILE A 371 -5.22 2.71 22.27
CA ILE A 371 -4.71 1.35 22.06
C ILE A 371 -4.47 0.61 23.39
N ILE A 372 -3.80 1.25 24.35
CA ILE A 372 -3.56 0.67 25.69
C ILE A 372 -4.89 0.40 26.42
N ASN A 373 -5.81 1.36 26.39
CA ASN A 373 -7.11 1.19 27.03
C ASN A 373 -7.94 0.10 26.35
N ALA A 374 -7.85 -0.06 25.04
CA ALA A 374 -8.48 -1.16 24.32
C ALA A 374 -7.93 -2.49 24.82
N LEU A 375 -6.61 -2.69 24.79
CA LEU A 375 -5.97 -3.94 25.22
C LEU A 375 -6.33 -4.32 26.66
N SER A 376 -6.52 -3.33 27.55
CA SER A 376 -6.93 -3.58 28.95
C SER A 376 -8.31 -4.23 29.13
N LYS A 377 -9.11 -4.28 28.06
CA LYS A 377 -10.46 -4.90 28.04
C LYS A 377 -10.46 -6.34 27.54
N LEU A 378 -9.34 -6.83 27.01
CA LEU A 378 -9.22 -8.22 26.59
C LEU A 378 -9.23 -9.16 27.80
N LYS A 379 -9.76 -10.37 27.61
CA LYS A 379 -9.56 -11.49 28.53
C LYS A 379 -8.16 -12.06 28.37
N PHE A 380 -7.68 -12.22 27.13
CA PHE A 380 -6.33 -12.70 26.86
C PHE A 380 -5.66 -12.02 25.67
N LEU A 381 -4.33 -11.98 25.68
CA LEU A 381 -3.48 -11.48 24.61
C LEU A 381 -2.34 -12.46 24.39
N VAL A 382 -2.15 -12.91 23.15
CA VAL A 382 -1.01 -13.74 22.75
C VAL A 382 -0.10 -12.90 21.85
N VAL A 383 1.17 -12.74 22.24
CA VAL A 383 2.19 -12.01 21.50
C VAL A 383 3.29 -12.98 21.09
N GLY A 384 3.46 -13.19 19.78
CA GLY A 384 4.61 -13.89 19.20
C GLY A 384 5.60 -12.91 18.63
N ASP A 385 6.80 -12.80 19.21
CA ASP A 385 7.81 -11.85 18.75
C ASP A 385 9.22 -12.33 19.14
N ASN A 386 10.25 -11.82 18.45
CA ASN A 386 11.64 -12.14 18.77
C ASN A 386 12.23 -11.22 19.84
N TYR A 387 11.52 -10.16 20.23
CA TYR A 387 11.82 -9.31 21.38
C TYR A 387 10.60 -9.13 22.29
N GLN A 388 10.84 -8.69 23.52
CA GLN A 388 9.78 -8.11 24.35
C GLN A 388 9.44 -6.73 23.81
N ILE A 389 8.18 -6.51 23.44
CA ILE A 389 7.69 -5.27 22.82
C ILE A 389 6.63 -4.60 23.69
N GLU A 390 6.36 -3.31 23.45
CA GLU A 390 5.39 -2.53 24.23
C GLU A 390 4.01 -3.17 24.30
N THR A 391 3.59 -3.89 23.26
CA THR A 391 2.31 -4.61 23.25
C THR A 391 2.29 -5.79 24.23
N ALA A 392 3.40 -6.51 24.41
CA ALA A 392 3.50 -7.60 25.40
C ALA A 392 3.47 -7.08 26.84
N THR A 393 3.87 -5.82 27.04
CA THR A 393 3.96 -5.17 28.35
C THR A 393 3.02 -3.98 28.50
N PHE A 394 1.96 -3.90 27.69
CA PHE A 394 1.03 -2.76 27.68
C PHE A 394 0.43 -2.47 29.07
N TRP A 395 0.28 -3.51 29.89
CA TRP A 395 -0.22 -3.45 31.26
C TRP A 395 0.73 -2.76 32.25
N LYS A 396 1.98 -2.51 31.83
CA LYS A 396 2.99 -1.71 32.53
C LYS A 396 3.24 -0.35 31.86
N ALA A 397 2.43 0.03 30.88
CA ALA A 397 2.66 1.25 30.13
C ALA A 397 2.78 2.47 31.08
N PRO A 398 3.72 3.40 30.83
CA PRO A 398 3.87 4.62 31.62
C PRO A 398 2.55 5.39 31.78
N LYS A 399 2.33 5.97 32.97
CA LYS A 399 1.05 6.59 33.35
C LYS A 399 0.66 7.76 32.45
N GLU A 400 1.62 8.44 31.85
CA GLU A 400 1.39 9.52 30.89
C GLU A 400 0.58 9.08 29.66
N TYR A 401 0.60 7.79 29.28
CA TYR A 401 -0.22 7.28 28.19
C TYR A 401 -1.69 7.04 28.59
N GLY A 402 -2.07 7.26 29.85
CA GLY A 402 -3.45 7.33 30.31
C GLY A 402 -4.23 6.02 30.21
N GLY A 403 -3.56 4.89 30.43
CA GLY A 403 -4.17 3.58 30.67
C GLY A 403 -4.55 3.36 32.14
N PRO A 404 -5.33 2.31 32.47
CA PRO A 404 -5.60 1.91 33.85
C PRO A 404 -4.33 1.55 34.61
N ASP A 405 -4.36 1.60 35.95
CA ASP A 405 -3.27 1.07 36.76
C ASP A 405 -3.15 -0.45 36.54
N SER A 406 -1.93 -0.99 36.59
CA SER A 406 -1.67 -2.41 36.29
C SER A 406 -2.49 -3.38 37.14
N SER A 407 -2.82 -3.01 38.39
CA SER A 407 -3.65 -3.82 39.30
C SER A 407 -5.11 -3.92 38.87
N GLN A 408 -5.57 -3.05 37.96
CA GLN A 408 -6.93 -3.04 37.44
C GLN A 408 -7.05 -3.81 36.13
N ILE A 409 -5.94 -4.17 35.48
CA ILE A 409 -5.92 -4.85 34.19
C ILE A 409 -6.00 -6.36 34.44
N GLN A 410 -7.06 -6.99 33.90
CA GLN A 410 -7.33 -8.42 34.08
C GLN A 410 -6.89 -9.28 32.89
N THR A 411 -6.34 -8.66 31.84
CA THR A 411 -5.91 -9.37 30.64
C THR A 411 -4.77 -10.34 30.94
N GLU A 412 -4.97 -11.61 30.64
CA GLU A 412 -3.92 -12.63 30.67
C GLU A 412 -3.02 -12.49 29.44
N VAL A 413 -1.70 -12.30 29.63
CA VAL A 413 -0.76 -12.09 28.53
C VAL A 413 0.17 -13.29 28.38
N PHE A 414 0.16 -13.91 27.20
CA PHE A 414 1.08 -14.95 26.78
C PHE A 414 2.12 -14.35 25.83
N GLN A 415 3.37 -14.25 26.27
CA GLN A 415 4.48 -13.86 25.41
C GLN A 415 5.24 -15.11 24.94
N LEU A 416 5.20 -15.37 23.65
CA LEU A 416 5.79 -16.55 23.00
C LEU A 416 7.06 -16.13 22.25
N PRO A 417 8.24 -16.66 22.61
CA PRO A 417 9.49 -16.30 21.93
C PRO A 417 9.54 -16.91 20.53
N CYS A 418 9.62 -16.05 19.51
CA CYS A 418 9.65 -16.42 18.10
C CYS A 418 11.05 -16.23 17.49
N SER A 419 11.32 -16.93 16.39
CA SER A 419 12.60 -16.88 15.67
C SER A 419 12.81 -15.56 14.93
N GLY A 420 14.06 -15.11 14.83
CA GLY A 420 14.46 -14.05 13.90
C GLY A 420 14.60 -14.52 12.44
N PHE A 421 14.82 -13.58 11.53
CA PHE A 421 14.91 -13.89 10.09
C PHE A 421 16.07 -14.82 9.72
N ALA A 422 17.17 -14.83 10.48
CA ALA A 422 18.34 -15.69 10.23
C ALA A 422 18.15 -17.13 10.73
N GLU A 423 17.09 -17.39 11.49
CA GLU A 423 16.86 -18.64 12.22
C GLU A 423 15.81 -19.55 11.56
N THR A 424 15.23 -19.08 10.45
CA THR A 424 14.22 -19.78 9.66
C THR A 424 14.55 -19.68 8.17
N ASP A 425 14.27 -20.72 7.40
CA ASP A 425 14.30 -20.68 5.94
C ASP A 425 12.98 -20.13 5.39
N GLY A 426 12.64 -20.40 4.13
CA GLY A 426 11.41 -19.92 3.51
C GLY A 426 11.59 -18.75 2.55
N SER A 427 10.48 -18.17 2.10
CA SER A 427 10.49 -17.09 1.12
C SER A 427 9.95 -15.77 1.66
N PHE A 428 10.40 -14.66 1.06
CA PHE A 428 9.80 -13.34 1.26
C PHE A 428 9.67 -12.63 -0.09
N THR A 429 8.66 -11.79 -0.23
CA THR A 429 8.37 -11.02 -1.44
C THR A 429 8.77 -9.57 -1.26
N ASN A 430 9.77 -9.11 -2.03
CA ASN A 430 10.23 -7.74 -1.95
C ASN A 430 9.28 -6.74 -2.67
N SER A 431 9.60 -5.44 -2.60
CA SER A 431 8.83 -4.37 -3.25
C SER A 431 8.69 -4.51 -4.77
N ALA A 432 9.58 -5.23 -5.44
CA ALA A 432 9.56 -5.50 -6.88
C ALA A 432 8.83 -6.81 -7.22
N ARG A 433 8.08 -7.39 -6.27
CA ARG A 433 7.33 -8.66 -6.39
C ARG A 433 8.22 -9.90 -6.50
N TRP A 434 9.50 -9.80 -6.16
CA TRP A 434 10.40 -10.96 -6.20
C TRP A 434 10.22 -11.80 -4.95
N LEU A 435 9.67 -12.99 -5.10
CA LEU A 435 9.70 -14.07 -4.11
C LEU A 435 11.12 -14.63 -4.08
N GLN A 436 11.81 -14.42 -2.97
CA GLN A 436 13.20 -14.84 -2.79
C GLN A 436 13.28 -15.85 -1.66
N TRP A 437 13.88 -17.00 -1.93
CA TRP A 437 14.17 -18.01 -0.91
C TRP A 437 15.39 -17.62 -0.08
N LYS A 438 15.31 -17.82 1.23
CA LYS A 438 16.42 -17.73 2.17
C LYS A 438 16.58 -19.04 2.92
N TRP A 439 17.78 -19.25 3.46
CA TRP A 439 18.10 -20.44 4.24
C TRP A 439 18.34 -20.06 5.70
N LYS A 440 17.95 -20.96 6.60
CA LYS A 440 18.31 -20.90 8.00
C LYS A 440 19.83 -20.88 8.15
N ALA A 441 20.35 -19.95 8.96
CA ALA A 441 21.77 -19.81 9.25
C ALA A 441 22.13 -20.25 10.67
N LEU A 442 21.22 -20.07 11.63
CA LEU A 442 21.41 -20.40 13.06
C LEU A 442 20.14 -21.02 13.64
N ASP A 443 20.24 -21.67 14.80
CA ASP A 443 19.06 -22.09 15.57
C ASP A 443 18.48 -20.90 16.37
N PRO A 444 17.15 -20.87 16.61
CA PRO A 444 16.54 -19.87 17.49
C PRO A 444 17.13 -19.91 18.91
N PRO A 445 17.29 -18.76 19.58
CA PRO A 445 17.89 -18.70 20.91
C PRO A 445 17.00 -19.32 21.99
N GLY A 446 17.64 -19.98 22.97
CA GLY A 446 16.94 -20.53 24.14
C GLY A 446 15.90 -21.58 23.75
N GLN A 447 14.62 -21.27 23.99
CA GLN A 447 13.48 -22.13 23.65
C GLN A 447 12.57 -21.50 22.58
N ALA A 448 13.06 -20.46 21.89
CA ALA A 448 12.33 -19.82 20.82
C ALA A 448 11.99 -20.82 19.70
N LYS A 449 10.88 -20.56 19.02
CA LYS A 449 10.37 -21.40 17.92
C LYS A 449 10.11 -20.57 16.69
N THR A 450 10.11 -21.19 15.53
CA THR A 450 9.69 -20.50 14.30
C THR A 450 8.20 -20.18 14.35
N ASP A 451 7.77 -19.11 13.69
CA ASP A 451 6.37 -18.68 13.70
C ASP A 451 5.43 -19.80 13.23
N GLN A 452 5.83 -20.54 12.19
CA GLN A 452 5.04 -21.66 11.69
C GLN A 452 4.90 -22.80 12.71
N GLU A 453 5.92 -23.06 13.53
CA GLU A 453 5.85 -24.09 14.58
C GLU A 453 4.91 -23.64 15.71
N VAL A 454 5.00 -22.37 16.13
CA VAL A 454 4.12 -21.82 17.18
C VAL A 454 2.66 -21.88 16.74
N LEU A 455 2.35 -21.37 15.55
CA LEU A 455 0.99 -21.36 15.01
C LEU A 455 0.46 -22.77 14.75
N ALA A 456 1.30 -23.67 14.22
CA ALA A 456 0.93 -25.07 14.01
C ALA A 456 0.52 -25.76 15.33
N ARG A 457 1.30 -25.58 16.40
CA ARG A 457 0.99 -26.17 17.70
C ARG A 457 -0.32 -25.65 18.27
N ILE A 458 -0.58 -24.33 18.16
CA ILE A 458 -1.86 -23.73 18.58
C ILE A 458 -3.01 -24.33 17.79
N PHE A 459 -2.91 -24.34 16.45
CA PHE A 459 -3.95 -24.89 15.59
C PHE A 459 -4.23 -26.37 15.86
N LEU A 460 -3.19 -27.20 16.00
CA LEU A 460 -3.32 -28.62 16.30
C LEU A 460 -3.99 -28.87 17.65
N ALA A 461 -3.64 -28.09 18.68
CA ALA A 461 -4.27 -28.19 19.99
C ALA A 461 -5.76 -27.82 19.93
N VAL A 462 -6.11 -26.73 19.26
CA VAL A 462 -7.51 -26.32 19.05
C VAL A 462 -8.26 -27.40 18.28
N ARG A 463 -7.70 -27.91 17.18
CA ARG A 463 -8.30 -28.96 16.36
C ARG A 463 -8.53 -30.25 17.14
N ASP A 464 -7.61 -30.62 18.02
CA ASP A 464 -7.77 -31.79 18.89
C ASP A 464 -8.84 -31.61 19.97
N LEU A 465 -9.06 -30.38 20.46
CA LEU A 465 -10.20 -30.06 21.33
C LEU A 465 -11.52 -30.22 20.57
N TYR A 466 -11.62 -29.67 19.35
CA TYR A 466 -12.81 -29.83 18.49
C TYR A 466 -13.13 -31.31 18.19
N ARG A 467 -12.11 -32.16 18.04
CA ARG A 467 -12.31 -33.62 17.86
C ARG A 467 -12.87 -34.31 19.11
N LYS A 468 -12.44 -33.88 20.30
CA LYS A 468 -12.79 -34.52 21.58
C LYS A 468 -14.12 -34.01 22.14
N GLU A 469 -14.37 -32.72 21.97
CA GLU A 469 -15.42 -31.99 22.69
C GLU A 469 -16.52 -31.47 21.75
N GLY A 470 -16.30 -31.51 20.43
CA GLY A 470 -17.16 -30.83 19.47
C GLY A 470 -16.97 -29.32 19.54
N GLY A 471 -18.01 -28.57 19.16
CA GLY A 471 -17.98 -27.10 19.18
C GLY A 471 -18.94 -26.50 18.17
N ALA A 472 -18.90 -25.17 18.03
CA ALA A 472 -19.64 -24.47 16.98
C ALA A 472 -18.94 -24.69 15.62
N LEU A 473 -19.71 -25.11 14.61
CA LEU A 473 -19.24 -25.36 13.23
C LEU A 473 -17.92 -26.16 13.16
N PRO A 474 -17.87 -27.37 13.74
CA PRO A 474 -16.64 -28.15 13.83
C PRO A 474 -16.04 -28.48 12.46
N GLU A 475 -16.86 -28.61 11.42
CA GLU A 475 -16.42 -28.93 10.07
C GLU A 475 -15.42 -27.91 9.53
N ALA A 476 -15.59 -26.62 9.84
CA ALA A 476 -14.70 -25.55 9.37
C ALA A 476 -13.29 -25.64 9.98
N VAL A 477 -13.13 -26.30 11.14
CA VAL A 477 -11.84 -26.54 11.79
C VAL A 477 -11.26 -27.90 11.41
N LEU A 478 -12.11 -28.93 11.35
CA LEU A 478 -11.69 -30.30 11.13
C LEU A 478 -11.32 -30.61 9.67
N ASN A 479 -11.95 -29.93 8.71
CA ASN A 479 -11.75 -30.18 7.27
C ASN A 479 -10.61 -29.37 6.64
N VAL A 480 -9.99 -28.44 7.38
CA VAL A 480 -8.78 -27.74 6.90
C VAL A 480 -7.65 -28.75 6.70
N THR A 481 -7.10 -28.77 5.49
CA THR A 481 -5.98 -29.65 5.14
C THR A 481 -4.74 -29.31 5.95
N TRP A 482 -4.04 -30.34 6.42
CA TRP A 482 -2.82 -30.17 7.21
C TRP A 482 -1.84 -31.32 6.94
N ASN A 483 -1.57 -31.52 5.65
CA ASN A 483 -0.84 -32.68 5.13
C ASN A 483 0.67 -32.40 5.03
N TYR A 484 1.25 -31.91 6.12
CA TYR A 484 2.68 -31.61 6.20
C TYR A 484 3.44 -32.80 6.75
N SER A 485 4.65 -33.03 6.25
CA SER A 485 5.54 -34.11 6.70
C SER A 485 5.80 -34.08 8.21
N THR A 486 5.93 -32.86 8.77
CA THR A 486 6.01 -32.62 10.22
C THR A 486 4.86 -31.69 10.64
N PRO A 487 3.68 -32.21 11.02
CA PRO A 487 2.49 -31.39 11.27
C PRO A 487 2.68 -30.26 12.27
N ALA A 488 3.47 -30.48 13.33
CA ALA A 488 3.71 -29.50 14.37
C ALA A 488 4.75 -28.43 14.00
N SER A 489 5.48 -28.61 12.90
CA SER A 489 6.47 -27.65 12.37
C SER A 489 6.56 -27.83 10.84
N PRO A 490 5.58 -27.27 10.08
CA PRO A 490 5.49 -27.47 8.64
C PRO A 490 6.76 -27.04 7.90
N ASP A 491 7.23 -27.85 6.94
CA ASP A 491 8.33 -27.48 6.05
C ASP A 491 7.87 -26.36 5.11
N LEU A 492 8.61 -25.25 5.07
CA LEU A 492 8.22 -24.07 4.29
C LEU A 492 8.31 -24.32 2.77
N GLY A 493 9.02 -25.36 2.34
CA GLY A 493 9.05 -25.81 0.94
C GLY A 493 7.78 -26.55 0.56
N GLU A 494 7.22 -27.37 1.46
CA GLU A 494 5.88 -27.96 1.31
C GLU A 494 4.81 -26.87 1.23
N VAL A 495 4.86 -25.88 2.13
CA VAL A 495 3.94 -24.71 2.10
C VAL A 495 4.08 -23.94 0.78
N LEU A 496 5.30 -23.72 0.29
CA LEU A 496 5.51 -23.01 -0.98
C LEU A 496 4.97 -23.81 -2.19
N LYS A 497 5.02 -25.15 -2.17
CA LYS A 497 4.40 -26.00 -3.19
C LYS A 497 2.88 -25.91 -3.17
N GLU A 498 2.28 -25.86 -1.99
CA GLU A 498 0.83 -25.63 -1.82
C GLU A 498 0.42 -24.27 -2.39
N ILE A 499 1.15 -23.21 -2.03
CA ILE A 499 0.97 -21.86 -2.55
C ILE A 499 1.06 -21.84 -4.08
N ASN A 500 2.07 -22.51 -4.67
CA ASN A 500 2.21 -22.64 -6.13
C ASN A 500 1.02 -23.33 -6.79
N GLY A 501 0.55 -24.41 -6.17
CA GLY A 501 -0.50 -25.27 -6.66
C GLY A 501 -0.04 -26.47 -7.49
N LYS A 502 -0.94 -27.44 -7.62
CA LYS A 502 -0.76 -28.73 -8.29
C LYS A 502 -2.03 -29.18 -9.02
N ALA A 503 -1.86 -30.12 -9.93
CA ALA A 503 -2.95 -30.87 -10.52
C ALA A 503 -3.49 -31.89 -9.49
N VAL A 504 -4.80 -31.87 -9.24
CA VAL A 504 -5.51 -32.86 -8.41
C VAL A 504 -5.84 -34.09 -9.24
N THR A 505 -6.23 -33.89 -10.51
CA THR A 505 -6.46 -34.94 -11.50
C THR A 505 -5.60 -34.69 -12.74
N ASP A 506 -5.57 -35.63 -13.70
CA ASP A 506 -4.90 -35.41 -14.98
C ASP A 506 -5.52 -34.24 -15.73
N LEU A 507 -4.73 -33.20 -15.98
CA LEU A 507 -5.15 -32.01 -16.72
C LEU A 507 -4.87 -32.20 -18.20
N LYS A 508 -5.84 -31.81 -19.03
CA LYS A 508 -5.73 -31.86 -20.49
C LYS A 508 -5.93 -30.48 -21.11
N ASP A 509 -5.29 -30.23 -22.23
CA ASP A 509 -5.59 -29.05 -23.06
C ASP A 509 -6.92 -29.24 -23.83
N LYS A 510 -7.26 -28.22 -24.62
CA LYS A 510 -8.48 -28.17 -25.43
C LYS A 510 -8.54 -29.27 -26.49
N ASP A 511 -7.39 -29.75 -26.91
CA ASP A 511 -7.24 -30.80 -27.94
C ASP A 511 -7.18 -32.20 -27.29
N GLY A 512 -7.29 -32.28 -25.96
CA GLY A 512 -7.29 -33.53 -25.19
C GLY A 512 -5.90 -34.04 -24.82
N ASN A 513 -4.83 -33.30 -25.12
CA ASN A 513 -3.47 -33.70 -24.76
C ASN A 513 -3.23 -33.48 -23.28
N LEU A 514 -2.57 -34.45 -22.64
CA LEU A 514 -2.18 -34.34 -21.24
C LEU A 514 -1.17 -33.19 -21.05
N ILE A 515 -1.52 -32.21 -20.21
CA ILE A 515 -0.65 -31.08 -19.84
C ILE A 515 -0.01 -31.27 -18.47
N ARG A 516 -0.66 -31.97 -17.53
CA ARG A 516 -0.15 -32.33 -16.19
C ARG A 516 -0.77 -33.63 -15.72
N ARG A 517 0.02 -34.47 -15.05
CA ARG A 517 -0.50 -35.63 -14.32
C ARG A 517 -0.98 -35.23 -12.93
N ALA A 518 -1.95 -35.98 -12.40
CA ALA A 518 -2.36 -35.85 -11.01
C ALA A 518 -1.15 -35.87 -10.06
N GLY A 519 -1.13 -34.95 -9.10
CA GLY A 519 -0.06 -34.76 -8.12
C GLY A 519 1.10 -33.85 -8.55
N GLN A 520 1.24 -33.54 -9.85
CA GLN A 520 2.33 -32.68 -10.33
C GLN A 520 2.08 -31.19 -10.04
N GLN A 521 3.15 -30.46 -9.74
CA GLN A 521 3.11 -29.01 -9.59
C GLN A 521 2.74 -28.30 -10.90
N LEU A 522 1.97 -27.21 -10.80
CA LEU A 522 1.60 -26.38 -11.94
C LEU A 522 2.78 -25.48 -12.37
N ASP A 523 2.87 -25.20 -13.67
CA ASP A 523 3.82 -24.24 -14.24
C ASP A 523 3.39 -22.78 -14.05
N GLY A 524 2.10 -22.56 -13.80
CA GLY A 524 1.54 -21.23 -13.60
C GLY A 524 0.02 -21.22 -13.64
N PHE A 525 -0.54 -20.05 -13.27
CA PHE A 525 -1.98 -19.87 -13.10
C PHE A 525 -2.83 -20.07 -14.36
N GLY A 526 -2.21 -20.08 -15.55
CA GLY A 526 -2.91 -20.40 -16.80
C GLY A 526 -3.43 -21.85 -16.88
N GLN A 527 -2.98 -22.73 -15.97
CA GLN A 527 -3.40 -24.13 -15.89
C GLN A 527 -4.54 -24.37 -14.88
N LEU A 528 -4.91 -23.36 -14.08
CA LEU A 528 -5.97 -23.48 -13.07
C LEU A 528 -7.35 -23.72 -13.71
N GLN A 529 -8.16 -24.54 -13.05
CA GLN A 529 -9.52 -24.88 -13.44
C GLN A 529 -10.52 -24.56 -12.32
N ASP A 530 -11.81 -24.50 -12.66
CA ASP A 530 -12.93 -24.22 -11.75
C ASP A 530 -13.77 -25.47 -11.44
N ASP A 531 -13.29 -26.66 -11.83
CA ASP A 531 -13.97 -27.95 -11.69
C ASP A 531 -13.39 -28.83 -10.57
N GLY A 532 -12.47 -28.28 -9.77
CA GLY A 532 -11.79 -28.97 -8.68
C GLY A 532 -10.59 -29.83 -9.10
N SER A 533 -10.23 -29.85 -10.39
CA SER A 533 -9.05 -30.58 -10.90
C SER A 533 -7.71 -29.93 -10.57
N THR A 534 -7.71 -28.71 -10.02
CA THR A 534 -6.51 -28.01 -9.54
C THR A 534 -6.67 -27.52 -8.11
N SER A 535 -5.56 -27.48 -7.37
CA SER A 535 -5.46 -26.84 -6.04
C SER A 535 -4.33 -25.82 -6.07
N CYS A 536 -4.52 -24.62 -5.51
CA CYS A 536 -3.51 -23.56 -5.48
C CYS A 536 -3.77 -22.59 -4.33
N GLY A 537 -2.82 -22.47 -3.40
CA GLY A 537 -2.95 -21.60 -2.22
C GLY A 537 -2.82 -20.11 -2.51
N CYS A 538 -2.18 -19.70 -3.62
CA CYS A 538 -2.17 -18.31 -4.08
C CYS A 538 -1.91 -18.24 -5.60
N TRP A 539 -2.95 -17.93 -6.39
CA TRP A 539 -2.88 -18.04 -7.85
C TRP A 539 -1.78 -17.17 -8.48
N ILE A 540 -1.54 -15.96 -7.96
CA ILE A 540 -0.48 -15.07 -8.47
C ILE A 540 0.93 -15.64 -8.27
N HIS A 541 1.13 -16.50 -7.27
CA HIS A 541 2.41 -17.16 -6.99
C HIS A 541 2.58 -18.47 -7.77
N SER A 542 1.54 -18.97 -8.43
CA SER A 542 1.66 -20.16 -9.29
C SER A 542 2.74 -19.95 -10.36
N GLY A 543 3.67 -20.91 -10.44
CA GLY A 543 4.93 -20.83 -11.16
C GLY A 543 6.17 -20.62 -10.27
N VAL A 544 6.01 -20.33 -8.97
CA VAL A 544 7.13 -20.19 -8.02
C VAL A 544 7.81 -21.53 -7.69
N TYR A 545 7.08 -22.65 -7.69
CA TYR A 545 7.61 -23.97 -7.40
C TYR A 545 6.97 -25.01 -8.32
N THR A 546 7.62 -25.26 -9.46
CA THR A 546 7.17 -26.17 -10.51
C THR A 546 7.84 -27.55 -10.38
N GLU A 547 7.54 -28.48 -11.28
CA GLU A 547 8.29 -29.75 -11.38
C GLU A 547 9.77 -29.53 -11.72
N ALA A 548 10.12 -28.40 -12.33
CA ALA A 548 11.52 -28.02 -12.58
C ALA A 548 12.24 -27.53 -11.30
N GLY A 549 11.52 -27.30 -10.21
CA GLY A 549 12.05 -26.92 -8.90
C GLY A 549 11.57 -25.56 -8.39
N ASN A 550 12.22 -25.11 -7.31
CA ASN A 550 11.92 -23.87 -6.61
C ASN A 550 12.50 -22.65 -7.34
N ASN A 551 11.66 -21.93 -8.08
CA ASN A 551 12.04 -20.73 -8.81
C ASN A 551 12.42 -19.55 -7.90
N ALA A 552 11.91 -19.50 -6.65
CA ALA A 552 12.30 -18.48 -5.67
C ALA A 552 13.76 -18.64 -5.20
N ALA A 553 14.35 -19.84 -5.35
CA ALA A 553 15.73 -20.13 -4.97
C ALA A 553 16.75 -19.89 -6.11
N ARG A 554 16.32 -19.50 -7.32
CA ARG A 554 17.25 -19.27 -8.44
C ARG A 554 18.17 -18.07 -8.18
N ARG A 555 19.43 -18.18 -8.62
CA ARG A 555 20.50 -17.18 -8.39
C ARG A 555 21.22 -16.76 -9.68
N GLY A 556 20.62 -16.99 -10.85
CA GLY A 556 21.16 -16.55 -12.13
C GLY A 556 21.19 -15.03 -12.21
N THR A 557 22.29 -14.47 -12.72
CA THR A 557 22.55 -13.01 -12.79
C THR A 557 22.65 -12.48 -14.22
N GLU A 558 22.30 -13.32 -15.19
CA GLU A 558 22.17 -12.95 -16.58
C GLU A 558 21.08 -11.90 -16.79
N ASP A 559 21.41 -10.86 -17.53
CA ASP A 559 20.54 -9.73 -17.90
C ASP A 559 20.46 -9.66 -19.43
N PRO A 560 19.74 -10.58 -20.10
CA PRO A 560 19.73 -10.69 -21.55
C PRO A 560 19.19 -9.43 -22.24
N THR A 561 18.45 -8.58 -21.53
CA THR A 561 17.94 -7.30 -22.06
C THR A 561 18.91 -6.14 -21.83
N GLY A 562 19.88 -6.27 -20.92
CA GLY A 562 20.74 -5.18 -20.46
C GLY A 562 20.01 -4.12 -19.61
N LEU A 563 18.73 -4.32 -19.32
CA LEU A 563 17.87 -3.34 -18.62
C LEU A 563 17.70 -3.66 -17.13
N GLY A 564 18.41 -4.65 -16.60
CA GLY A 564 18.31 -5.08 -15.21
C GLY A 564 17.16 -6.05 -14.98
N MET A 565 16.82 -6.82 -16.01
CA MET A 565 15.78 -7.84 -15.97
C MET A 565 16.46 -9.20 -15.86
N TYR A 566 16.54 -9.74 -14.65
CA TYR A 566 17.23 -10.99 -14.35
C TYR A 566 16.23 -12.15 -14.26
N PRO A 567 15.81 -12.78 -15.37
CA PRO A 567 14.72 -13.76 -15.37
C PRO A 567 15.00 -15.00 -14.51
N ASN A 568 16.27 -15.30 -14.24
CA ASN A 568 16.72 -16.43 -13.44
C ASN A 568 17.25 -16.02 -12.06
N TRP A 569 17.03 -14.77 -11.62
CA TRP A 569 17.15 -14.40 -10.21
C TRP A 569 15.77 -14.45 -9.57
N ALA A 570 15.59 -15.37 -8.62
CA ALA A 570 14.33 -15.55 -7.88
C ALA A 570 13.11 -15.73 -8.81
N PHE A 571 11.89 -15.46 -8.33
CA PHE A 571 10.68 -15.46 -9.13
C PHE A 571 9.88 -14.18 -8.90
N SER A 572 9.43 -13.50 -9.96
CA SER A 572 8.64 -12.27 -9.85
C SER A 572 7.18 -12.51 -10.20
N TRP A 573 6.24 -12.41 -9.27
CA TRP A 573 4.84 -12.57 -9.64
C TRP A 573 4.31 -11.33 -10.40
N PRO A 574 3.40 -11.47 -11.37
CA PRO A 574 2.88 -12.73 -11.91
C PRO A 574 3.78 -13.31 -13.01
N ALA A 575 3.87 -14.65 -13.08
CA ALA A 575 4.52 -15.39 -14.17
C ALA A 575 5.94 -14.92 -14.57
N ASN A 576 6.73 -14.47 -13.59
CA ASN A 576 8.08 -13.94 -13.75
C ASN A 576 8.20 -12.57 -14.46
N ARG A 577 7.08 -11.85 -14.69
CA ARG A 577 7.05 -10.51 -15.30
C ARG A 577 7.74 -9.48 -14.41
N ARG A 578 8.78 -8.83 -14.94
CA ARG A 578 9.61 -7.87 -14.19
C ARG A 578 9.02 -6.47 -14.23
N VAL A 579 8.50 -6.04 -15.38
CA VAL A 579 7.77 -4.77 -15.55
C VAL A 579 6.30 -5.07 -15.84
N LEU A 580 5.41 -4.64 -14.94
CA LEU A 580 3.96 -4.70 -15.17
C LEU A 580 3.54 -3.76 -16.28
N TYR A 581 2.48 -4.13 -16.99
CA TYR A 581 1.88 -3.36 -18.08
C TYR A 581 2.85 -3.12 -19.24
N ASN A 582 3.87 -3.98 -19.41
CA ASN A 582 4.92 -3.77 -20.40
C ASN A 582 4.42 -3.76 -21.85
N ARG A 583 3.18 -4.21 -22.14
CA ARG A 583 2.52 -3.91 -23.43
C ARG A 583 2.45 -2.40 -23.72
N ALA A 584 2.31 -1.55 -22.71
CA ALA A 584 2.27 -0.10 -22.89
C ALA A 584 3.64 0.50 -23.27
N SER A 585 4.73 -0.28 -23.28
CA SER A 585 6.05 0.15 -23.77
C SER A 585 6.17 0.27 -25.29
N ALA A 586 5.14 -0.17 -26.02
CA ALA A 586 5.09 -0.15 -27.48
C ALA A 586 3.82 0.52 -28.01
N ASP A 587 3.92 1.00 -29.24
CA ASP A 587 2.87 1.68 -29.98
C ASP A 587 1.74 0.75 -30.45
N ALA A 588 0.87 1.29 -31.32
CA ALA A 588 -0.24 0.55 -31.89
C ALA A 588 0.20 -0.66 -32.73
N GLN A 589 1.38 -0.59 -33.35
CA GLN A 589 1.96 -1.60 -34.24
C GLN A 589 2.92 -2.55 -33.50
N GLY A 590 3.14 -2.33 -32.20
CA GLY A 590 4.03 -3.16 -31.38
C GLY A 590 5.51 -2.79 -31.53
N LYS A 591 5.80 -1.61 -32.08
CA LYS A 591 7.15 -1.03 -32.08
C LYS A 591 7.37 -0.30 -30.75
N PRO A 592 8.51 -0.51 -30.07
CA PRO A 592 8.81 0.20 -28.84
C PRO A 592 8.87 1.72 -29.03
N TRP A 593 8.36 2.47 -28.05
CA TRP A 593 8.44 3.95 -28.05
C TRP A 593 9.89 4.44 -28.07
N ASP A 594 10.75 3.75 -27.31
CA ASP A 594 12.19 3.96 -27.28
C ASP A 594 12.90 2.64 -27.65
N PRO A 595 13.47 2.53 -28.86
CA PRO A 595 14.21 1.34 -29.29
C PRO A 595 15.42 0.99 -28.41
N THR A 596 15.96 1.94 -27.64
CA THR A 596 17.09 1.71 -26.73
C THR A 596 16.66 1.10 -25.38
N ARG A 597 15.37 1.18 -25.05
CA ARG A 597 14.75 0.62 -23.84
C ARG A 597 13.42 -0.06 -24.19
N PRO A 598 13.45 -1.12 -25.02
CA PRO A 598 12.25 -1.59 -25.69
C PRO A 598 11.19 -2.17 -24.74
N GLY A 599 11.56 -2.69 -23.58
CA GLY A 599 10.66 -3.43 -22.69
C GLY A 599 10.24 -4.76 -23.33
N ILE A 600 9.26 -4.69 -24.24
CA ILE A 600 8.91 -5.78 -25.17
C ILE A 600 8.69 -5.24 -26.60
N ALA A 601 8.88 -6.09 -27.61
CA ALA A 601 8.64 -5.77 -29.02
C ALA A 601 7.90 -6.91 -29.73
N TRP A 602 7.07 -6.57 -30.71
CA TRP A 602 6.43 -7.57 -31.57
C TRP A 602 7.35 -7.98 -32.72
N ASN A 603 7.65 -9.28 -32.85
CA ASN A 603 8.53 -9.78 -33.92
C ASN A 603 7.79 -10.31 -35.16
N GLY A 604 6.47 -10.06 -35.26
CA GLY A 604 5.60 -10.62 -36.29
C GLY A 604 4.82 -11.87 -35.84
N LYS A 605 5.25 -12.53 -34.75
CA LYS A 605 4.60 -13.75 -34.23
C LYS A 605 4.40 -13.75 -32.72
N LEU A 606 5.35 -13.21 -31.96
CA LEU A 606 5.36 -13.19 -30.50
C LEU A 606 5.90 -11.85 -29.98
N TRP A 607 5.49 -11.51 -28.76
CA TRP A 607 6.15 -10.47 -27.96
C TRP A 607 7.46 -11.00 -27.38
N VAL A 608 8.56 -10.28 -27.60
CA VAL A 608 9.92 -10.63 -27.14
C VAL A 608 10.51 -9.52 -26.28
N GLY A 609 11.33 -9.86 -25.29
CA GLY A 609 11.90 -8.92 -24.31
C GLY A 609 11.76 -9.47 -22.89
N ASP A 610 11.18 -8.67 -21.98
CA ASP A 610 10.62 -9.19 -20.73
C ASP A 610 9.48 -10.19 -21.01
N VAL A 611 9.03 -10.93 -19.99
CA VAL A 611 7.81 -11.74 -20.10
C VAL A 611 6.63 -10.79 -20.38
N PRO A 612 5.88 -10.97 -21.48
CA PRO A 612 4.81 -10.04 -21.83
C PRO A 612 3.68 -10.07 -20.80
N ASP A 613 3.25 -8.89 -20.36
CA ASP A 613 2.04 -8.66 -19.56
C ASP A 613 0.80 -8.52 -20.45
N ILE A 614 0.67 -9.51 -21.34
CA ILE A 614 -0.39 -9.72 -22.33
C ILE A 614 -0.26 -11.17 -22.82
N ALA A 615 -1.24 -11.70 -23.54
CA ALA A 615 -1.09 -12.96 -24.23
C ALA A 615 0.13 -12.92 -25.19
N PRO A 616 1.15 -13.79 -25.04
CA PRO A 616 2.42 -13.68 -25.77
C PRO A 616 2.31 -13.70 -27.30
N ASN A 617 1.27 -14.37 -27.83
CA ASN A 617 0.99 -14.52 -29.26
C ASN A 617 -0.15 -13.61 -29.76
N SER A 618 -0.65 -12.70 -28.92
CA SER A 618 -1.70 -11.76 -29.34
C SER A 618 -1.07 -10.62 -30.14
N PRO A 619 -1.45 -10.42 -31.42
CA PRO A 619 -0.93 -9.33 -32.23
C PRO A 619 -1.25 -7.94 -31.64
N PRO A 620 -0.41 -6.93 -31.93
CA PRO A 620 -0.69 -5.54 -31.58
C PRO A 620 -2.09 -5.10 -32.03
N GLY A 621 -2.81 -4.37 -31.18
CA GLY A 621 -4.17 -3.87 -31.46
C GLY A 621 -5.31 -4.79 -31.03
N GLN A 622 -5.04 -6.06 -30.72
CA GLN A 622 -6.09 -6.98 -30.26
C GLN A 622 -6.58 -6.66 -28.85
N TYR A 623 -5.66 -6.53 -27.88
CA TYR A 623 -6.00 -6.23 -26.49
C TYR A 623 -5.32 -4.95 -25.97
N GLY A 624 -5.98 -4.28 -25.03
CA GLY A 624 -5.40 -3.19 -24.25
C GLY A 624 -4.27 -3.65 -23.31
N ALA A 625 -3.41 -2.71 -22.90
CA ALA A 625 -2.20 -3.00 -22.13
C ALA A 625 -2.46 -3.31 -20.64
N PHE A 626 -3.63 -2.99 -20.10
CA PHE A 626 -3.96 -3.16 -18.68
C PHE A 626 -4.91 -4.34 -18.50
N ILE A 627 -4.36 -5.56 -18.59
CA ILE A 627 -5.13 -6.81 -18.75
C ILE A 627 -6.05 -7.14 -17.58
N GLN A 628 -5.82 -6.54 -16.40
CA GLN A 628 -6.64 -6.74 -15.20
C GLN A 628 -7.87 -5.81 -15.17
N LEU A 629 -7.88 -4.73 -15.96
CA LEU A 629 -8.97 -3.77 -15.94
C LEU A 629 -10.07 -4.18 -16.92
N PRO A 630 -11.35 -4.11 -16.54
CA PRO A 630 -12.47 -4.41 -17.43
C PRO A 630 -12.49 -3.60 -18.74
N GLU A 631 -11.92 -2.39 -18.73
CA GLU A 631 -11.79 -1.51 -19.88
C GLU A 631 -10.54 -1.79 -20.72
N GLY A 632 -9.54 -2.47 -20.16
CA GLY A 632 -8.26 -2.80 -20.81
C GLY A 632 -7.24 -1.65 -20.84
N VAL A 633 -7.58 -0.49 -20.27
CA VAL A 633 -6.79 0.76 -20.33
C VAL A 633 -6.61 1.40 -18.96
N GLY A 634 -5.55 2.20 -18.79
CA GLY A 634 -5.29 2.94 -17.55
C GLY A 634 -6.31 4.04 -17.28
N ARG A 635 -6.79 4.16 -16.05
CA ARG A 635 -7.85 5.12 -15.67
C ARG A 635 -7.27 6.50 -15.32
N LEU A 636 -7.59 7.52 -16.12
CA LEU A 636 -7.42 8.93 -15.72
C LEU A 636 -8.56 9.37 -14.76
N TYR A 637 -9.72 8.74 -14.89
CA TYR A 637 -10.95 8.96 -14.14
C TYR A 637 -11.35 7.64 -13.44
N ALA A 638 -11.51 7.65 -12.12
CA ALA A 638 -11.63 6.44 -11.30
C ALA A 638 -12.96 6.40 -10.50
N PRO A 639 -14.07 5.97 -11.11
CA PRO A 639 -15.41 6.09 -10.52
C PRO A 639 -15.69 5.21 -9.31
N SER A 640 -14.75 4.34 -8.90
CA SER A 640 -14.94 3.39 -7.80
C SER A 640 -14.52 3.92 -6.42
N LEU A 641 -13.77 5.02 -6.34
CA LEU A 641 -13.21 5.53 -5.08
C LEU A 641 -14.26 6.20 -4.20
N ASN A 642 -14.06 6.28 -2.89
CA ASN A 642 -15.04 6.83 -1.94
C ASN A 642 -15.07 8.37 -1.92
N ASP A 643 -14.00 9.02 -2.36
CA ASP A 643 -13.74 10.46 -2.25
C ASP A 643 -13.64 11.17 -3.62
N GLY A 644 -14.07 10.50 -4.70
CA GLY A 644 -14.25 11.11 -6.02
C GLY A 644 -13.44 10.45 -7.15
N PRO A 645 -13.87 10.65 -8.41
CA PRO A 645 -13.21 10.04 -9.57
C PRO A 645 -11.95 10.78 -10.06
N PHE A 646 -11.77 12.03 -9.62
CA PHE A 646 -10.54 12.80 -9.77
C PHE A 646 -9.98 13.16 -8.39
N ALA A 647 -8.66 13.28 -8.30
CA ALA A 647 -8.02 13.75 -7.07
C ALA A 647 -8.34 15.23 -6.83
N GLU A 648 -8.88 15.55 -5.66
CA GLU A 648 -9.17 16.91 -5.22
C GLU A 648 -8.43 17.21 -3.91
N HIS A 649 -7.88 18.42 -3.81
CA HIS A 649 -7.18 18.85 -2.60
C HIS A 649 -8.17 19.09 -1.46
N TYR A 650 -8.02 18.33 -0.38
CA TYR A 650 -8.60 18.63 0.92
C TYR A 650 -7.50 18.74 1.96
N GLU A 651 -7.70 19.62 2.95
CA GLU A 651 -6.81 19.71 4.11
C GLU A 651 -6.91 18.45 4.97
N ALA A 652 -5.86 18.21 5.78
CA ALA A 652 -5.86 17.19 6.82
C ALA A 652 -7.06 17.35 7.77
N THR A 653 -7.38 16.31 8.54
CA THR A 653 -8.48 16.38 9.52
C THR A 653 -8.23 17.46 10.57
N GLU A 654 -6.99 17.58 11.02
CA GLU A 654 -6.54 18.71 11.84
C GLU A 654 -5.98 19.80 10.91
N ALA A 655 -6.89 20.53 10.25
CA ALA A 655 -6.54 21.52 9.25
C ALA A 655 -5.81 22.73 9.86
N ALA A 656 -4.64 23.07 9.31
CA ALA A 656 -3.89 24.25 9.73
C ALA A 656 -4.49 25.55 9.18
N ILE A 657 -5.24 25.50 8.09
CA ILE A 657 -5.96 26.63 7.50
C ILE A 657 -7.28 26.14 6.92
N ALA A 658 -8.22 27.05 6.64
CA ALA A 658 -9.33 26.73 5.75
C ALA A 658 -8.78 26.44 4.33
N ASN A 659 -9.43 25.56 3.58
CA ASN A 659 -8.97 25.17 2.26
C ASN A 659 -9.05 26.36 1.26
N PRO A 660 -7.93 26.79 0.64
CA PRO A 660 -7.93 27.93 -0.27
C PRO A 660 -8.72 27.76 -1.57
N LEU A 661 -9.02 26.52 -2.00
CA LEU A 661 -9.81 26.23 -3.21
C LEU A 661 -11.31 26.32 -2.98
N HIS A 662 -11.76 25.85 -1.81
CA HIS A 662 -13.17 25.71 -1.44
C HIS A 662 -13.30 25.69 0.09
N ALA A 663 -13.31 26.87 0.71
CA ALA A 663 -13.26 27.00 2.17
C ALA A 663 -14.41 26.30 2.90
N LYS A 664 -15.57 26.13 2.25
CA LYS A 664 -16.73 25.43 2.80
C LYS A 664 -16.49 23.93 3.02
N VAL A 665 -15.62 23.32 2.22
CA VAL A 665 -15.23 21.91 2.32
C VAL A 665 -13.74 21.85 2.58
N THR A 666 -13.35 22.12 3.84
CA THR A 666 -11.94 22.26 4.19
C THR A 666 -11.20 20.93 4.15
N SER A 667 -11.66 19.94 4.92
CA SER A 667 -11.15 18.56 4.90
C SER A 667 -12.07 17.65 4.08
N SER A 668 -11.58 16.45 3.73
CA SER A 668 -12.37 15.52 2.91
C SER A 668 -13.70 15.18 3.58
N PRO A 669 -14.84 15.33 2.88
CA PRO A 669 -16.17 15.19 3.45
C PRO A 669 -16.53 13.74 3.80
N VAL A 670 -15.70 12.78 3.38
CA VAL A 670 -15.90 11.34 3.60
C VAL A 670 -14.81 10.74 4.50
N THR A 671 -13.94 11.56 5.11
CA THR A 671 -12.89 11.09 6.02
C THR A 671 -13.48 10.25 7.14
N VAL A 672 -12.91 9.06 7.39
CA VAL A 672 -13.43 8.17 8.43
C VAL A 672 -12.87 8.60 9.78
N ARG A 673 -13.77 8.77 10.76
CA ARG A 673 -13.48 9.15 12.14
C ARG A 673 -14.30 8.31 13.10
N PHE A 674 -13.70 7.92 14.21
CA PHE A 674 -14.44 7.42 15.36
C PHE A 674 -14.87 8.58 16.27
N HIS A 675 -15.78 8.29 17.20
CA HIS A 675 -16.42 9.29 18.06
C HIS A 675 -16.37 8.92 19.56
N SER A 676 -15.45 8.04 19.97
CA SER A 676 -15.28 7.78 21.39
C SER A 676 -14.67 8.99 22.11
N ASN A 677 -14.72 9.00 23.44
CA ASN A 677 -14.09 10.05 24.25
C ASN A 677 -12.55 10.15 24.07
N LYS A 678 -11.91 9.16 23.44
CA LYS A 678 -10.47 9.21 23.09
C LYS A 678 -10.22 9.72 21.67
N ASP A 679 -11.23 9.78 20.81
CA ASP A 679 -11.09 10.26 19.42
C ASP A 679 -11.23 11.79 19.36
N VAL A 680 -10.21 12.45 19.90
CA VAL A 680 -10.13 13.90 19.95
C VAL A 680 -9.26 14.42 18.81
N TYR A 681 -9.65 15.56 18.25
CA TYR A 681 -8.96 16.26 17.16
C TYR A 681 -8.73 17.72 17.59
N GLY A 682 -7.50 18.19 17.46
CA GLY A 682 -7.08 19.53 17.84
C GLY A 682 -7.41 20.57 16.77
N THR A 683 -7.58 21.81 17.20
CA THR A 683 -7.72 22.96 16.31
C THR A 683 -6.44 23.79 16.30
N ARG A 684 -6.25 24.59 15.25
CA ARG A 684 -5.08 25.48 15.14
C ARG A 684 -4.94 26.46 16.29
N ASP A 685 -6.04 26.98 16.82
CA ASP A 685 -5.98 27.95 17.92
C ASP A 685 -5.34 27.34 19.18
N GLN A 686 -5.54 26.04 19.38
CA GLN A 686 -4.95 25.28 20.49
C GLN A 686 -3.55 24.75 20.15
N PHE A 687 -3.36 24.34 18.90
CA PHE A 687 -2.19 23.62 18.41
C PHE A 687 -1.72 24.24 17.08
N PRO A 688 -0.95 25.35 17.10
CA PRO A 688 -0.70 26.18 15.93
C PRO A 688 0.40 25.68 14.98
N VAL A 689 1.06 24.56 15.30
CA VAL A 689 2.21 24.04 14.55
C VAL A 689 1.82 22.74 13.85
N VAL A 690 2.11 22.62 12.55
CA VAL A 690 1.95 21.37 11.80
C VAL A 690 3.04 20.39 12.20
N CYS A 691 2.70 19.13 12.38
CA CYS A 691 3.61 18.09 12.78
C CYS A 691 3.55 16.89 11.83
N THR A 692 4.70 16.23 11.66
CA THR A 692 4.82 15.01 10.87
C THR A 692 5.75 14.01 11.56
N THR A 693 5.47 12.72 11.42
CA THR A 693 6.34 11.62 11.90
C THR A 693 7.07 10.94 10.75
N TYR A 694 8.34 10.56 10.97
CA TYR A 694 9.17 9.95 9.92
C TYR A 694 10.16 8.92 10.46
N ARG A 695 11.08 8.48 9.59
CA ARG A 695 12.10 7.46 9.84
C ARG A 695 13.51 8.02 9.62
N LEU A 696 14.50 7.26 10.06
CA LEU A 696 15.94 7.52 10.00
C LEU A 696 16.60 6.27 9.45
N THR A 697 17.75 6.40 8.81
CA THR A 697 18.43 5.28 8.14
C THR A 697 18.87 4.19 9.12
N GLU A 698 19.25 4.62 10.31
CA GLU A 698 19.87 3.83 11.37
C GLU A 698 18.86 2.94 12.09
N MET A 699 17.56 3.28 12.00
CA MET A 699 16.54 2.70 12.87
C MET A 699 15.35 2.16 12.08
N TYR A 700 14.80 1.03 12.53
CA TYR A 700 13.63 0.39 11.94
C TYR A 700 12.52 0.24 12.98
N HIS A 701 11.53 1.14 12.90
CA HIS A 701 10.34 1.14 13.75
C HIS A 701 10.72 1.04 15.24
N TYR A 702 9.96 0.27 16.00
CA TYR A 702 10.18 -0.04 17.41
C TYR A 702 10.96 -1.35 17.57
N TRP A 703 11.89 -1.66 16.65
CA TRP A 703 12.61 -2.95 16.63
C TRP A 703 14.12 -2.80 16.83
N THR A 704 14.79 -1.91 16.09
CA THR A 704 16.26 -1.83 16.16
C THR A 704 16.77 -1.19 17.45
N HIS A 705 15.93 -0.50 18.22
CA HIS A 705 16.34 0.05 19.51
C HIS A 705 16.61 -1.03 20.57
N HIS A 706 16.33 -2.30 20.24
CA HIS A 706 16.75 -3.48 21.01
C HIS A 706 18.22 -3.89 20.74
N THR A 707 18.93 -3.23 19.81
CA THR A 707 20.30 -3.57 19.39
C THR A 707 21.30 -2.45 19.70
N ASN A 708 22.43 -2.79 20.33
CA ASN A 708 23.39 -1.83 20.86
C ASN A 708 24.12 -1.03 19.74
N GLU A 709 24.46 -1.68 18.62
CA GLU A 709 25.29 -1.06 17.57
C GLU A 709 24.57 0.09 16.86
N LEU A 710 23.28 -0.07 16.56
CA LEU A 710 22.47 0.96 15.91
C LEU A 710 22.11 2.08 16.90
N ASN A 711 21.90 1.72 18.16
CA ASN A 711 21.69 2.67 19.25
C ASN A 711 22.90 3.62 19.42
N GLN A 712 24.13 3.16 19.22
CA GLN A 712 25.31 4.04 19.26
C GLN A 712 25.33 5.08 18.12
N LEU A 713 24.76 4.76 16.96
CA LEU A 713 24.67 5.69 15.83
C LEU A 713 23.55 6.71 16.03
N GLN A 714 22.44 6.29 16.64
CA GLN A 714 21.28 7.13 16.88
C GLN A 714 20.76 6.93 18.33
N PRO A 715 21.36 7.63 19.31
CA PRO A 715 21.22 7.28 20.74
C PRO A 715 19.93 7.76 21.41
N GLY A 716 19.09 8.53 20.73
CA GLY A 716 17.89 9.02 21.38
C GLY A 716 16.91 9.75 20.49
N PHE A 717 15.70 9.85 21.01
CA PHE A 717 14.60 10.60 20.42
C PHE A 717 14.92 12.11 20.40
N PHE A 718 14.58 12.76 19.29
CA PHE A 718 14.74 14.20 19.12
C PHE A 718 13.59 14.80 18.32
N ILE A 719 13.44 16.11 18.40
CA ILE A 719 12.43 16.89 17.68
C ILE A 719 13.16 17.84 16.74
N GLU A 720 12.93 17.74 15.43
CA GLU A 720 13.46 18.71 14.46
C GLU A 720 12.64 20.00 14.52
N ILE A 721 13.31 21.12 14.81
CA ILE A 721 12.68 22.43 14.99
C ILE A 721 13.37 23.44 14.04
N PRO A 722 12.61 24.22 13.25
CA PRO A 722 13.17 25.32 12.46
C PRO A 722 13.91 26.34 13.35
N GLU A 723 15.03 26.87 12.87
CA GLU A 723 15.84 27.87 13.62
C GLU A 723 15.01 29.08 14.10
N GLU A 724 14.14 29.62 13.24
CA GLU A 724 13.28 30.75 13.56
C GLU A 724 12.27 30.42 14.66
N LEU A 725 11.59 29.27 14.56
CA LEU A 725 10.61 28.85 15.56
C LEU A 725 11.30 28.58 16.90
N ALA A 726 12.49 27.97 16.88
CA ALA A 726 13.29 27.74 18.08
C ALA A 726 13.64 29.07 18.78
N ARG A 727 14.03 30.11 18.02
CA ARG A 727 14.24 31.47 18.55
C ARG A 727 12.95 32.06 19.15
N GLU A 728 11.82 31.96 18.44
CA GLU A 728 10.52 32.46 18.94
C GLU A 728 10.10 31.77 20.25
N LYS A 729 10.46 30.49 20.43
CA LYS A 729 10.12 29.70 21.62
C LYS A 729 11.21 29.67 22.70
N GLY A 730 12.36 30.32 22.47
CA GLY A 730 13.49 30.30 23.39
C GLY A 730 14.11 28.90 23.62
N ILE A 731 14.07 28.04 22.59
CA ILE A 731 14.58 26.67 22.62
C ILE A 731 15.98 26.65 21.98
N ALA A 732 17.00 26.29 22.76
CA ALA A 732 18.35 26.13 22.25
C ALA A 732 18.54 24.74 21.63
N ASN A 733 19.45 24.62 20.66
CA ASN A 733 19.84 23.31 20.13
C ASN A 733 20.39 22.43 21.27
N GLY A 734 19.99 21.16 21.30
CA GLY A 734 20.39 20.22 22.36
C GLY A 734 19.61 20.36 23.67
N SER A 735 18.80 21.40 23.86
CA SER A 735 17.93 21.53 25.04
C SER A 735 16.70 20.63 24.95
N ARG A 736 15.97 20.48 26.06
CA ARG A 736 14.72 19.71 26.09
C ARG A 736 13.55 20.55 25.55
N ALA A 737 12.75 19.94 24.69
CA ALA A 737 11.51 20.51 24.16
C ALA A 737 10.34 19.57 24.43
N ARG A 738 9.15 20.17 24.60
CA ARG A 738 7.89 19.46 24.77
C ARG A 738 6.99 19.71 23.57
N VAL A 739 6.41 18.64 23.05
CA VAL A 739 5.41 18.69 21.97
C VAL A 739 4.11 18.11 22.48
N THR A 740 3.04 18.91 22.40
CA THR A 740 1.71 18.56 22.89
C THR A 740 0.72 18.56 21.73
N SER A 741 -0.12 17.53 21.64
CA SER A 741 -1.27 17.46 20.73
C SER A 741 -2.56 17.36 21.58
N ALA A 742 -3.74 17.28 20.97
CA ALA A 742 -4.98 17.09 21.73
C ALA A 742 -5.04 15.73 22.48
N ARG A 743 -4.19 14.77 22.11
CA ARG A 743 -4.15 13.42 22.70
C ARG A 743 -3.18 13.28 23.87
N GLY A 744 -2.13 14.09 23.91
CA GLY A 744 -1.02 13.86 24.83
C GLY A 744 0.18 14.77 24.62
N SER A 745 1.25 14.50 25.36
CA SER A 745 2.50 15.24 25.32
C SER A 745 3.70 14.29 25.33
N ILE A 746 4.73 14.62 24.55
CA ILE A 746 6.03 13.94 24.58
C ILE A 746 7.15 14.96 24.74
N GLU A 747 8.29 14.51 25.24
CA GLU A 747 9.49 15.35 25.38
C GLU A 747 10.71 14.70 24.73
N GLY A 748 11.57 15.54 24.15
CA GLY A 748 12.77 15.09 23.46
C GLY A 748 13.85 16.16 23.38
N VAL A 749 15.02 15.77 22.89
CA VAL A 749 16.09 16.72 22.58
C VAL A 749 15.68 17.57 21.37
N ALA A 750 15.85 18.88 21.45
CA ALA A 750 15.63 19.78 20.34
C ALA A 750 16.79 19.71 19.34
N MET A 751 16.52 19.27 18.11
CA MET A 751 17.42 19.40 16.97
C MET A 751 17.02 20.65 16.17
N VAL A 752 17.66 21.78 16.48
CA VAL A 752 17.39 23.04 15.80
C VAL A 752 18.13 23.06 14.45
N THR A 753 17.41 23.31 13.36
CA THR A 753 17.94 23.07 12.00
C THR A 753 17.32 23.98 10.93
N ARG A 754 18.07 24.25 9.85
CA ARG A 754 17.58 24.93 8.62
C ARG A 754 16.96 23.98 7.59
N ARG A 755 16.98 22.68 7.88
CA ARG A 755 16.39 21.64 7.01
C ARG A 755 14.86 21.71 6.99
N LEU A 756 14.27 22.36 7.99
CA LEU A 756 12.87 22.79 8.04
C LEU A 756 12.82 24.31 7.92
N ARG A 757 11.74 24.84 7.36
CA ARG A 757 11.57 26.29 7.17
C ARG A 757 10.14 26.70 7.43
N GLN A 758 9.95 27.97 7.74
CA GLN A 758 8.64 28.60 7.68
C GLN A 758 8.08 28.52 6.26
N LEU A 759 6.77 28.25 6.14
CA LEU A 759 6.05 28.33 4.87
C LEU A 759 4.95 29.37 4.97
N THR A 760 4.79 30.19 3.93
CA THR A 760 3.68 31.15 3.82
C THR A 760 2.55 30.46 3.06
N ILE A 761 1.43 30.25 3.74
CA ILE A 761 0.29 29.50 3.24
C ILE A 761 -0.92 30.41 3.27
N ASP A 762 -1.46 30.72 2.10
CA ASP A 762 -2.58 31.66 1.91
C ASP A 762 -2.41 32.99 2.68
N GLY A 763 -1.21 33.57 2.58
CA GLY A 763 -0.84 34.81 3.28
C GLY A 763 -0.53 34.64 4.77
N GLN A 764 -0.64 33.44 5.31
CA GLN A 764 -0.44 33.14 6.73
C GLN A 764 0.89 32.45 6.97
N ARG A 765 1.52 32.79 8.10
CA ARG A 765 2.73 32.11 8.55
C ARG A 765 2.39 30.77 9.18
N VAL A 766 2.84 29.68 8.56
CA VAL A 766 2.68 28.31 9.07
C VAL A 766 4.05 27.73 9.42
N TRP A 767 4.15 27.19 10.62
CA TRP A 767 5.30 26.44 11.09
C TRP A 767 5.04 24.94 10.96
N HIS A 768 6.07 24.19 10.63
CA HIS A 768 6.06 22.74 10.78
C HIS A 768 7.31 22.21 11.49
N ILE A 769 7.09 21.17 12.28
CA ILE A 769 8.13 20.39 12.95
C ILE A 769 7.98 18.91 12.58
N GLY A 770 8.94 18.09 12.99
CA GLY A 770 8.72 16.65 12.95
C GLY A 770 9.72 15.87 13.77
N PHE A 771 9.38 14.62 14.06
CA PHE A 771 10.21 13.73 14.86
C PHE A 771 10.18 12.29 14.32
N PRO A 772 11.26 11.53 14.52
CA PRO A 772 11.32 10.11 14.22
C PRO A 772 10.45 9.28 15.19
N LEU A 773 9.97 8.12 14.73
CA LEU A 773 9.05 7.28 15.51
C LEU A 773 9.71 6.15 16.32
N HIS A 774 11.03 6.02 16.32
CA HIS A 774 11.70 4.73 16.59
C HIS A 774 11.91 4.33 18.05
N TRP A 775 11.37 5.11 19.00
CA TRP A 775 11.56 4.90 20.43
C TRP A 775 10.25 4.56 21.11
N GLY A 776 10.35 3.76 22.16
CA GLY A 776 9.28 3.48 23.10
C GLY A 776 9.84 3.11 24.46
N TYR A 777 9.01 2.50 25.32
CA TYR A 777 9.38 2.21 26.70
C TYR A 777 9.93 0.80 26.91
N GLU A 778 9.97 -0.03 25.87
CA GLU A 778 10.67 -1.31 25.87
C GLU A 778 12.00 -1.20 25.11
N GLY A 779 12.83 -2.25 25.23
CA GLY A 779 14.13 -2.36 24.56
C GLY A 779 15.33 -2.01 25.44
N ASP A 780 16.42 -1.51 24.84
CA ASP A 780 17.62 -1.17 25.60
C ASP A 780 17.31 -0.03 26.59
N PRO A 781 17.46 -0.23 27.91
CA PRO A 781 17.11 0.77 28.92
C PRO A 781 17.83 2.12 28.76
N ASN A 782 19.00 2.15 28.12
CA ASN A 782 19.73 3.39 27.87
C ASN A 782 19.21 4.16 26.64
N HIS A 783 18.34 3.53 25.86
CA HIS A 783 17.86 4.01 24.57
C HIS A 783 16.34 3.93 24.46
N VAL A 784 15.62 3.95 25.58
CA VAL A 784 14.16 4.13 25.62
C VAL A 784 13.77 5.58 25.32
N GLY A 785 12.51 5.82 24.96
CA GLY A 785 11.99 7.15 24.69
C GLY A 785 10.47 7.18 24.53
N PRO A 786 9.91 8.34 24.13
CA PRO A 786 8.47 8.48 24.01
C PRO A 786 7.91 7.77 22.77
N LEU A 787 6.71 7.25 22.89
CA LEU A 787 5.93 6.74 21.75
C LEU A 787 5.39 7.90 20.92
N ALA A 788 6.01 8.14 19.76
CA ALA A 788 5.64 9.20 18.82
C ALA A 788 4.13 9.21 18.46
N ASN A 789 3.54 8.03 18.30
CA ASN A 789 2.14 7.90 17.90
C ASN A 789 1.13 8.23 19.01
N PHE A 790 1.59 8.48 20.24
CA PHE A 790 0.76 9.07 21.29
C PHE A 790 0.15 10.41 20.85
N LEU A 791 0.85 11.15 19.97
CA LEU A 791 0.39 12.44 19.48
C LEU A 791 -0.51 12.39 18.22
N THR A 792 -0.54 11.25 17.53
CA THR A 792 -1.15 11.15 16.19
C THR A 792 -2.66 10.88 16.25
N PRO A 793 -3.46 11.46 15.33
CA PRO A 793 -4.92 11.30 15.31
C PRO A 793 -5.34 9.94 14.75
N SER A 794 -6.53 9.47 15.14
CA SER A 794 -7.19 8.26 14.63
C SER A 794 -8.06 8.50 13.37
N ALA A 795 -7.89 9.64 12.69
CA ALA A 795 -8.54 9.89 11.41
C ALA A 795 -7.93 9.03 10.31
N MET A 796 -8.75 8.54 9.38
CA MET A 796 -8.33 7.56 8.38
C MET A 796 -8.76 7.91 6.95
N ASP A 797 -7.97 7.43 5.99
CA ASP A 797 -8.34 7.41 4.57
C ASP A 797 -9.63 6.61 4.34
N PRO A 798 -10.60 7.12 3.56
CA PRO A 798 -11.91 6.51 3.39
C PRO A 798 -11.91 5.25 2.55
N ASN A 799 -10.85 4.99 1.79
CA ASN A 799 -10.76 3.85 0.88
C ASN A 799 -10.02 2.66 1.51
N THR A 800 -9.10 2.93 2.43
CA THR A 800 -8.17 1.91 2.99
C THR A 800 -8.12 1.89 4.50
N TRP A 801 -8.73 2.86 5.17
CA TRP A 801 -8.68 3.05 6.61
C TRP A 801 -7.25 3.25 7.16
N THR A 802 -6.33 3.70 6.30
CA THR A 802 -4.97 4.03 6.72
C THR A 802 -4.98 5.31 7.57
N PRO A 803 -4.37 5.34 8.77
CA PRO A 803 -4.41 6.52 9.61
C PRO A 803 -3.55 7.70 9.13
N GLU A 804 -3.95 8.90 9.55
CA GLU A 804 -3.28 10.18 9.26
C GLU A 804 -2.11 10.46 10.22
N PHE A 805 -0.95 9.87 9.93
CA PHE A 805 0.28 10.06 10.74
C PHE A 805 1.17 11.20 10.27
N LYS A 806 0.98 11.67 9.02
CA LYS A 806 1.94 12.58 8.35
C LYS A 806 1.59 14.05 8.49
N THR A 807 0.37 14.37 8.91
CA THR A 807 -0.08 15.75 9.05
C THR A 807 -1.06 15.85 10.21
N PHE A 808 -0.65 16.47 11.30
CA PHE A 808 -1.49 16.73 12.46
C PHE A 808 -1.01 17.98 13.18
N LEU A 809 -1.77 18.47 14.16
CA LEU A 809 -1.48 19.72 14.85
C LEU A 809 -0.90 19.51 16.24
N VAL A 810 0.10 20.33 16.58
CA VAL A 810 0.76 20.34 17.89
C VAL A 810 1.04 21.75 18.38
N ARG A 811 1.37 21.85 19.66
CA ARG A 811 1.99 23.01 20.31
C ARG A 811 3.42 22.62 20.72
N LEU A 812 4.35 23.53 20.48
CA LEU A 812 5.75 23.40 20.86
C LEU A 812 6.10 24.35 22.00
N GLU A 813 6.74 23.82 23.04
CA GLU A 813 7.10 24.53 24.26
C GLU A 813 8.51 24.15 24.70
N LYS A 814 9.21 25.07 25.37
CA LYS A 814 10.46 24.74 26.08
C LYS A 814 10.09 23.83 27.27
N ALA A 815 10.73 22.67 27.38
CA ALA A 815 10.55 21.83 28.56
C ALA A 815 11.40 22.39 29.73
N GLY A 816 10.95 22.16 30.97
CA GLY A 816 11.77 22.50 32.13
C GLY A 816 13.10 21.74 32.13
N GLU A 817 14.11 22.26 32.82
CA GLU A 817 15.32 21.50 33.14
C GLU A 817 14.94 20.38 34.12
N GLY A 818 14.46 19.25 33.60
CA GLY A 818 14.23 18.05 34.40
C GLY A 818 15.57 17.48 34.83
N VAL A 819 15.78 17.37 36.15
CA VAL A 819 16.91 16.69 36.78
C VAL A 819 17.03 15.29 36.19
N THR A 820 18.21 15.01 35.62
CA THR A 820 18.62 13.74 35.00
C THR A 820 18.38 12.54 35.90
#